data_AF-A0A847NC28-F1
#
_entry.id   AF-A0A847NC28-F1
#
_cell.length_a   1.000
_cell.length_b   1.000
_cell.length_c   1.000
_cell.angle_alpha   90.00
_cell.angle_beta   90.00
_cell.angle_gamma   90.00
#
_symmetry.space_group_name_H-M   'P 1'
#
loop_
_entity.id
_entity.type
_entity.pdbx_description
1 polymer ?
#
loop_
_entity_poly.entity_id
_entity_poly.type
_entity_poly.pdbx_seq_one_letter_code
_entity_poly.pdbx_strand_id
1 'polypeptide(L)'
;MINNKSREYIIKKTLLLERAFSMNNYDGDSKIDYGYKYEKGTIPVLVSAPHSVNHWRNGKVKYADIFTGSIARMLHLLTGCHVFYKTKNDNYDPNYDPACGDGGYKNSLIEIIRKENICIFIDLHGAAENREFDIDLGTDYSKTLWGNDFIPDLFWVIFNRYGIPKVEENKVFTASPQNNVSRTMAEVCRIPSIQMEVNRKYREVSENQEEFVSFMKGLCSIISMLNTYEWDSDTYIFEAKKSKKHLPIDKIEFSREDAEKYGFKKNDSFQVNSILDNCSKTEFVARYKIIDNKQNFLPGKVYLTNKLYRDIFGDADAEETKYVLVNRKKAIMLPIGIPKVGSENILICPDLIDKVDLTKSYQLYNRHDDIDFYLEGLAVARDTTAKGKIFLNYYQRHIMNVNIPKKVILKNDFLKYLESGVLNESEKETLRRSYKDKHSYYEIMETMIEDEDLRSIFKKLDLDKIELVELNSIDNKARAMGFKARADRIIYRILSGPIKTKSVYLRVGRPYPTDENSDIVRIMPATMKILGISETDKLIVRHRGHEVILRALPFDSFEVLKSSNVLVYDDVDASTLIGIPAKYRVALGMYSLNSIVTVERDMKYLFIKNSNVQLLPIIAVIFTIIQTFQDTAARILLSCILVPLAIYVSLSQERLKVDSDSNASSIKENTMRELKSK
;
A
#
# COMPACT_ATOMS: atom_id res chain seq x y z
N MET A 1 -12.18 -21.78 -5.72
CA MET A 1 -13.48 -22.44 -5.98
C MET A 1 -13.41 -23.91 -5.56
N ILE A 2 -14.27 -24.34 -4.64
CA ILE A 2 -14.47 -25.75 -4.29
C ILE A 2 -15.18 -26.43 -5.46
N ASN A 3 -14.49 -27.30 -6.19
CA ASN A 3 -15.09 -28.12 -7.24
C ASN A 3 -15.91 -29.28 -6.63
N ASN A 4 -16.62 -30.07 -7.45
CA ASN A 4 -17.46 -31.16 -6.95
C ASN A 4 -16.71 -32.19 -6.11
N LYS A 5 -15.45 -32.50 -6.45
CA LYS A 5 -14.60 -33.39 -5.65
C LYS A 5 -14.25 -32.78 -4.29
N SER A 6 -13.99 -31.48 -4.24
CA SER A 6 -13.78 -30.75 -2.99
C SER A 6 -15.05 -30.70 -2.13
N ARG A 7 -16.24 -30.57 -2.73
CA ARG A 7 -17.53 -30.59 -2.01
C ARG A 7 -17.75 -31.92 -1.29
N GLU A 8 -17.59 -33.03 -2.01
CA GLU A 8 -17.79 -34.37 -1.45
C GLU A 8 -16.77 -34.67 -0.34
N TYR A 9 -15.51 -34.24 -0.52
CA TYR A 9 -14.48 -34.34 0.50
C TYR A 9 -14.88 -33.59 1.78
N ILE A 10 -15.33 -32.34 1.68
CA ILE A 10 -15.74 -31.53 2.83
C ILE A 10 -16.85 -32.24 3.62
N ILE A 11 -17.91 -32.69 2.95
CA ILE A 11 -19.05 -33.36 3.60
C ILE A 11 -18.60 -34.64 4.31
N LYS A 12 -17.93 -35.55 3.59
CA LYS A 12 -17.51 -36.85 4.14
C LYS A 12 -16.51 -36.68 5.28
N LYS A 13 -15.57 -35.74 5.14
CA LYS A 13 -14.56 -35.48 6.16
C LYS A 13 -15.17 -34.87 7.42
N THR A 14 -16.10 -33.93 7.30
CA THR A 14 -16.83 -33.37 8.46
C THR A 14 -17.60 -34.45 9.21
N LEU A 15 -18.38 -35.29 8.51
CA LEU A 15 -19.10 -36.42 9.13
C LEU A 15 -18.17 -37.40 9.85
N LEU A 16 -16.98 -37.66 9.30
CA LEU A 16 -15.98 -38.49 9.95
C LEU A 16 -15.42 -37.82 11.22
N LEU A 17 -15.12 -36.53 11.16
CA LEU A 17 -14.64 -35.75 12.30
C LEU A 17 -15.69 -35.67 13.42
N GLU A 18 -16.97 -35.59 13.07
CA GLU A 18 -18.10 -35.50 14.02
C GLU A 18 -18.23 -36.74 14.92
N ARG A 19 -17.75 -37.91 14.47
CA ARG A 19 -17.81 -39.14 15.26
C ARG A 19 -17.14 -39.01 16.62
N ALA A 20 -16.04 -38.25 16.71
CA ALA A 20 -15.33 -38.06 17.98
C ALA A 20 -16.16 -37.27 19.01
N PHE A 21 -17.05 -36.40 18.53
CA PHE A 21 -17.88 -35.54 19.37
C PHE A 21 -19.20 -36.22 19.73
N SER A 22 -19.86 -36.86 18.75
CA SER A 22 -21.17 -37.51 18.93
C SER A 22 -21.13 -38.83 19.71
N MET A 23 -19.94 -39.38 19.97
CA MET A 23 -19.74 -40.53 20.86
C MET A 23 -20.37 -40.28 22.24
N ASN A 24 -20.85 -41.37 22.85
CA ASN A 24 -21.49 -41.35 24.18
C ASN A 24 -22.60 -40.28 24.28
N ASN A 25 -23.51 -40.23 23.30
CA ASN A 25 -24.61 -39.25 23.25
C ASN A 25 -24.13 -37.79 23.31
N TYR A 26 -23.09 -37.45 22.56
CA TYR A 26 -22.43 -36.14 22.59
C TYR A 26 -21.63 -35.81 23.86
N ASP A 27 -21.36 -36.77 24.74
CA ASP A 27 -20.38 -36.57 25.82
C ASP A 27 -18.92 -36.72 25.35
N GLY A 28 -18.70 -37.03 24.06
CA GLY A 28 -17.37 -37.21 23.47
C GLY A 28 -16.71 -38.54 23.81
N ASP A 29 -15.43 -38.69 23.47
CA ASP A 29 -14.68 -39.93 23.73
C ASP A 29 -14.20 -39.98 25.19
N SER A 30 -14.83 -40.85 25.98
CA SER A 30 -14.52 -41.06 27.40
C SER A 30 -13.12 -41.63 27.65
N LYS A 31 -12.43 -42.14 26.62
CA LYS A 31 -11.05 -42.64 26.71
C LYS A 31 -10.00 -41.54 26.62
N ILE A 32 -10.39 -40.32 26.29
CA ILE A 32 -9.49 -39.18 26.21
C ILE A 32 -9.37 -38.54 27.59
N ASP A 33 -8.15 -38.36 28.09
CA ASP A 33 -7.92 -37.82 29.42
C ASP A 33 -8.08 -36.29 29.51
N TYR A 34 -7.89 -35.57 28.40
CA TYR A 34 -8.04 -34.11 28.34
C TYR A 34 -9.48 -33.66 28.00
N GLY A 35 -9.94 -32.55 28.59
CA GLY A 35 -11.28 -31.97 28.39
C GLY A 35 -11.42 -31.11 27.11
N TYR A 36 -10.29 -30.64 26.59
CA TYR A 36 -10.20 -29.83 25.38
C TYR A 36 -8.89 -30.09 24.64
N LYS A 37 -8.86 -29.70 23.36
CA LYS A 37 -7.69 -29.87 22.49
C LYS A 37 -7.43 -28.64 21.65
N TYR A 38 -6.14 -28.36 21.49
CA TYR A 38 -5.60 -27.40 20.55
C TYR A 38 -5.02 -28.11 19.32
N GLU A 39 -5.35 -27.61 18.13
CA GLU A 39 -4.72 -27.99 16.86
C GLU A 39 -4.02 -26.76 16.27
N LYS A 40 -2.69 -26.83 16.12
CA LYS A 40 -1.85 -25.72 15.66
C LYS A 40 -2.01 -25.48 14.16
N GLY A 41 -2.41 -24.26 13.80
CA GLY A 41 -2.47 -23.74 12.44
C GLY A 41 -1.20 -23.01 11.96
N THR A 42 -1.34 -22.35 10.82
CA THR A 42 -0.29 -21.62 10.08
C THR A 42 -0.64 -20.17 9.79
N ILE A 43 -1.86 -19.73 10.12
CA ILE A 43 -2.35 -18.35 9.90
C ILE A 43 -2.83 -17.76 11.22
N PRO A 44 -2.77 -16.43 11.45
CA PRO A 44 -3.05 -15.81 12.74
C PRO A 44 -4.55 -15.67 13.07
N VAL A 45 -5.34 -16.69 12.72
CA VAL A 45 -6.79 -16.78 12.99
C VAL A 45 -7.02 -18.00 13.86
N LEU A 46 -7.72 -17.84 14.99
CA LEU A 46 -8.10 -18.96 15.86
C LEU A 46 -9.62 -19.11 15.88
N VAL A 47 -10.09 -20.33 15.62
CA VAL A 47 -11.51 -20.71 15.73
C VAL A 47 -11.70 -21.62 16.93
N SER A 48 -12.57 -21.27 17.87
CA SER A 48 -12.95 -22.13 18.98
C SER A 48 -14.31 -22.78 18.83
N ALA A 49 -14.52 -23.93 19.48
CA ALA A 49 -15.83 -24.59 19.59
C ALA A 49 -16.02 -25.15 21.02
N PRO A 50 -16.31 -24.29 22.00
CA PRO A 50 -16.38 -24.64 23.42
C PRO A 50 -17.57 -25.54 23.77
N HIS A 51 -18.60 -25.58 22.94
CA HIS A 51 -19.82 -26.38 23.15
C HIS A 51 -19.95 -27.54 22.14
N SER A 52 -18.84 -28.02 21.60
CA SER A 52 -18.80 -29.15 20.65
C SER A 52 -19.26 -30.50 21.22
N VAL A 53 -19.41 -30.59 22.54
CA VAL A 53 -19.93 -31.72 23.32
C VAL A 53 -20.89 -31.20 24.38
N ASN A 54 -21.66 -32.09 24.99
CA ASN A 54 -22.51 -31.74 26.13
C ASN A 54 -21.65 -31.13 27.24
N HIS A 55 -22.25 -30.23 28.00
CA HIS A 55 -21.59 -29.54 29.09
C HIS A 55 -22.58 -29.30 30.23
N TRP A 56 -22.07 -28.85 31.37
CA TRP A 56 -22.87 -28.67 32.57
C TRP A 56 -23.00 -27.18 32.89
N ARG A 57 -24.23 -26.72 33.14
CA ARG A 57 -24.50 -25.34 33.58
C ARG A 57 -25.56 -25.36 34.66
N ASN A 58 -25.25 -24.81 35.83
CA ASN A 58 -26.19 -24.69 36.97
C ASN A 58 -26.90 -26.01 37.34
N GLY A 59 -26.15 -27.10 37.49
CA GLY A 59 -26.74 -28.37 37.92
C GLY A 59 -27.52 -29.11 36.83
N LYS A 60 -27.40 -28.71 35.56
CA LYS A 60 -28.11 -29.33 34.43
C LYS A 60 -27.18 -29.55 33.24
N VAL A 61 -27.41 -30.65 32.52
CA VAL A 61 -26.81 -30.87 31.21
C VAL A 61 -27.36 -29.85 30.22
N LYS A 62 -26.45 -29.23 29.48
CA LYS A 62 -26.73 -28.45 28.27
C LYS A 62 -26.24 -29.28 27.08
N TYR A 63 -27.11 -29.38 26.08
CA TYR A 63 -26.82 -30.15 24.87
C TYR A 63 -25.71 -29.49 24.06
N ALA A 64 -24.92 -30.33 23.39
CA ALA A 64 -23.88 -29.89 22.46
C ALA A 64 -24.45 -29.01 21.33
N ASP A 65 -23.63 -28.06 20.91
CA ASP A 65 -23.78 -27.36 19.64
C ASP A 65 -23.30 -28.28 18.51
N ILE A 66 -24.18 -29.20 18.11
CA ILE A 66 -23.93 -30.27 17.12
C ILE A 66 -23.18 -29.72 15.89
N PHE A 67 -22.16 -30.45 15.42
CA PHE A 67 -21.24 -30.12 14.32
C PHE A 67 -20.25 -28.97 14.54
N THR A 68 -20.33 -28.15 15.60
CA THR A 68 -19.37 -27.02 15.77
C THR A 68 -17.92 -27.51 15.89
N GLY A 69 -17.68 -28.62 16.60
CA GLY A 69 -16.35 -29.22 16.74
C GLY A 69 -15.79 -29.74 15.42
N SER A 70 -16.57 -30.49 14.63
CA SER A 70 -16.13 -31.00 13.33
C SER A 70 -15.97 -29.89 12.29
N ILE A 71 -16.82 -28.87 12.32
CA ILE A 71 -16.70 -27.66 11.49
C ILE A 71 -15.39 -26.95 11.77
N ALA A 72 -15.08 -26.65 13.04
CA ALA A 72 -13.84 -25.97 13.40
C ALA A 72 -12.62 -26.75 12.86
N ARG A 73 -12.57 -28.07 13.10
CA ARG A 73 -11.50 -28.92 12.58
C ARG A 73 -11.45 -28.97 11.05
N MET A 74 -12.60 -28.92 10.38
CA MET A 74 -12.64 -28.87 8.91
C MET A 74 -12.09 -27.54 8.39
N LEU A 75 -12.39 -26.41 9.04
CA LEU A 75 -11.82 -25.09 8.70
C LEU A 75 -10.29 -25.11 8.84
N HIS A 76 -9.76 -25.71 9.92
CA HIS A 76 -8.32 -25.90 10.09
C HIS A 76 -7.68 -26.61 8.89
N LEU A 77 -8.30 -27.69 8.40
CA LEU A 77 -7.81 -28.42 7.23
C LEU A 77 -7.88 -27.62 5.93
N LEU A 78 -8.85 -26.72 5.79
CA LEU A 78 -9.09 -25.96 4.56
C LEU A 78 -8.29 -24.66 4.48
N THR A 79 -8.07 -24.00 5.62
CA THR A 79 -7.49 -22.64 5.67
C THR A 79 -6.17 -22.58 6.42
N GLY A 80 -5.86 -23.60 7.24
CA GLY A 80 -4.73 -23.58 8.15
C GLY A 80 -4.97 -22.75 9.41
N CYS A 81 -6.20 -22.32 9.73
CA CYS A 81 -6.47 -21.60 10.98
C CYS A 81 -6.15 -22.45 12.22
N HIS A 82 -5.82 -21.81 13.34
CA HIS A 82 -5.71 -22.50 14.63
C HIS A 82 -7.09 -22.91 15.12
N VAL A 83 -7.17 -24.02 15.85
CA VAL A 83 -8.45 -24.54 16.34
C VAL A 83 -8.36 -24.98 17.79
N PHE A 84 -9.38 -24.67 18.58
CA PHE A 84 -9.47 -25.04 19.99
C PHE A 84 -10.89 -25.48 20.37
N TYR A 85 -11.06 -26.70 20.87
CA TYR A 85 -12.41 -27.25 21.08
C TYR A 85 -12.46 -28.23 22.25
N LYS A 86 -13.65 -28.46 22.79
CA LYS A 86 -13.88 -29.48 23.82
C LYS A 86 -13.93 -30.89 23.25
N THR A 87 -13.33 -31.83 23.93
CA THR A 87 -13.20 -33.23 23.47
C THR A 87 -14.11 -34.19 24.19
N LYS A 88 -14.55 -33.82 25.39
CA LYS A 88 -15.51 -34.58 26.20
C LYS A 88 -16.29 -33.66 27.15
N ASN A 89 -17.40 -34.16 27.64
CA ASN A 89 -18.09 -33.56 28.78
C ASN A 89 -17.25 -33.77 30.04
N ASP A 90 -16.63 -32.70 30.52
CA ASP A 90 -15.82 -32.67 31.76
C ASP A 90 -16.55 -31.94 32.90
N ASN A 91 -17.85 -31.68 32.74
CA ASN A 91 -18.72 -30.93 33.66
C ASN A 91 -18.44 -29.42 33.79
N TYR A 92 -17.67 -28.83 32.87
CA TYR A 92 -17.46 -27.38 32.82
C TYR A 92 -18.08 -26.74 31.59
N ASP A 93 -18.49 -25.49 31.72
CA ASP A 93 -18.98 -24.62 30.66
C ASP A 93 -18.10 -23.36 30.54
N PRO A 94 -17.18 -23.31 29.55
CA PRO A 94 -16.27 -22.18 29.39
C PRO A 94 -16.94 -20.82 29.19
N ASN A 95 -18.19 -20.79 28.71
CA ASN A 95 -18.94 -19.55 28.48
C ASN A 95 -19.78 -19.11 29.68
N TYR A 96 -19.89 -19.94 30.73
CA TYR A 96 -20.63 -19.63 31.94
C TYR A 96 -19.71 -19.56 33.17
N ASP A 97 -18.79 -20.50 33.31
CA ASP A 97 -17.92 -20.62 34.47
C ASP A 97 -16.83 -19.55 34.45
N PRO A 98 -16.37 -19.04 35.61
CA PRO A 98 -15.25 -18.11 35.67
C PRO A 98 -13.95 -18.81 35.21
N ALA A 99 -12.95 -18.04 34.75
CA ALA A 99 -11.69 -18.60 34.23
C ALA A 99 -10.89 -19.45 35.25
N CYS A 100 -11.13 -19.28 36.56
CA CYS A 100 -10.54 -20.12 37.60
C CYS A 100 -11.29 -21.46 37.82
N GLY A 101 -12.44 -21.66 37.17
CA GLY A 101 -13.34 -22.78 37.40
C GLY A 101 -13.92 -23.40 36.12
N ASP A 102 -13.36 -23.12 34.94
CA ASP A 102 -13.84 -23.62 33.64
C ASP A 102 -13.06 -24.84 33.12
N GLY A 103 -12.33 -25.52 34.01
CA GLY A 103 -11.42 -26.61 33.65
C GLY A 103 -10.09 -26.15 33.02
N GLY A 104 -9.78 -24.85 33.02
CA GLY A 104 -8.55 -24.28 32.45
C GLY A 104 -8.66 -23.91 30.97
N TYR A 105 -9.88 -23.89 30.42
CA TYR A 105 -10.15 -23.65 29.00
C TYR A 105 -9.70 -22.23 28.58
N LYS A 106 -10.14 -21.20 29.30
CA LYS A 106 -9.80 -19.79 28.98
C LYS A 106 -8.32 -19.49 29.17
N ASN A 107 -7.69 -20.02 30.23
CA ASN A 107 -6.26 -19.81 30.47
C ASN A 107 -5.40 -20.42 29.34
N SER A 108 -5.75 -21.63 28.88
CA SER A 108 -5.09 -22.26 27.74
C SER A 108 -5.24 -21.45 26.45
N LEU A 109 -6.44 -20.91 26.18
CA LEU A 109 -6.66 -20.02 25.03
C LEU A 109 -5.77 -18.77 25.09
N ILE A 110 -5.68 -18.12 26.25
CA ILE A 110 -4.84 -16.92 26.46
C ILE A 110 -3.36 -17.24 26.15
N GLU A 111 -2.86 -18.38 26.64
CA GLU A 111 -1.48 -18.81 26.37
C GLU A 111 -1.25 -19.05 24.88
N ILE A 112 -2.17 -19.73 24.20
CA ILE A 112 -2.09 -20.01 22.76
C ILE A 112 -2.12 -18.72 21.95
N ILE A 113 -3.07 -17.83 22.22
CA ILE A 113 -3.23 -16.55 21.50
C ILE A 113 -1.94 -15.75 21.55
N ARG A 114 -1.33 -15.64 22.74
CA ARG A 114 -0.06 -14.92 22.93
C ARG A 114 1.11 -15.64 22.27
N LYS A 115 1.22 -16.96 22.44
CA LYS A 115 2.33 -17.76 21.91
C LYS A 115 2.39 -17.76 20.39
N GLU A 116 1.22 -17.84 19.75
CA GLU A 116 1.09 -18.02 18.30
C GLU A 116 0.76 -16.71 17.57
N ASN A 117 0.74 -15.58 18.29
CA ASN A 117 0.45 -14.23 17.78
C ASN A 117 -0.86 -14.19 16.97
N ILE A 118 -1.93 -14.70 17.56
CA ILE A 118 -3.26 -14.68 16.94
C ILE A 118 -3.74 -13.23 16.83
N CYS A 119 -4.25 -12.85 15.65
CA CYS A 119 -4.76 -11.51 15.37
C CYS A 119 -6.28 -11.40 15.51
N ILE A 120 -7.02 -12.52 15.37
CA ILE A 120 -8.47 -12.56 15.56
C ILE A 120 -8.94 -13.91 16.11
N PHE A 121 -9.93 -13.85 16.99
CA PHE A 121 -10.57 -14.99 17.62
C PHE A 121 -12.04 -15.10 17.18
N ILE A 122 -12.45 -16.27 16.70
CA ILE A 122 -13.83 -16.57 16.29
C ILE A 122 -14.35 -17.72 17.15
N ASP A 123 -15.33 -17.45 18.01
CA ASP A 123 -15.95 -18.43 18.90
C ASP A 123 -17.21 -19.01 18.25
N LEU A 124 -17.09 -20.22 17.71
CA LEU A 124 -18.14 -20.87 16.93
C LEU A 124 -19.14 -21.59 17.84
N HIS A 125 -20.41 -21.22 17.68
CA HIS A 125 -21.54 -21.74 18.45
C HIS A 125 -22.71 -22.16 17.56
N GLY A 126 -23.66 -22.86 18.19
CA GLY A 126 -24.85 -23.38 17.57
C GLY A 126 -26.17 -22.82 18.12
N ALA A 127 -26.96 -22.24 17.23
CA ALA A 127 -28.33 -21.85 17.51
C ALA A 127 -29.36 -22.89 17.03
N ALA A 128 -30.51 -22.93 17.70
CA ALA A 128 -31.66 -23.75 17.30
C ALA A 128 -32.21 -23.34 15.93
N GLU A 129 -32.83 -24.28 15.21
CA GLU A 129 -33.32 -24.07 13.85
C GLU A 129 -34.43 -23.02 13.76
N ASN A 130 -35.27 -22.92 14.80
CA ASN A 130 -36.40 -22.00 14.87
C ASN A 130 -36.02 -20.52 15.10
N ARG A 131 -34.73 -20.19 15.17
CA ARG A 131 -34.28 -18.79 15.26
C ARG A 131 -34.51 -18.08 13.93
N GLU A 132 -34.87 -16.80 14.01
CA GLU A 132 -35.19 -16.01 12.82
C GLU A 132 -33.97 -15.62 11.97
N PHE A 133 -32.78 -15.63 12.58
CA PHE A 133 -31.50 -15.33 11.94
C PHE A 133 -30.86 -16.61 11.37
N ASP A 134 -30.01 -16.43 10.37
CA ASP A 134 -29.16 -17.50 9.85
C ASP A 134 -27.84 -17.56 10.63
N ILE A 135 -27.26 -16.39 10.89
CA ILE A 135 -26.06 -16.19 11.72
C ILE A 135 -26.28 -14.96 12.61
N ASP A 136 -25.93 -15.06 13.89
CA ASP A 136 -25.93 -13.93 14.83
C ASP A 136 -24.51 -13.74 15.39
N LEU A 137 -24.00 -12.52 15.28
CA LEU A 137 -22.64 -12.15 15.69
C LEU A 137 -22.69 -11.39 17.01
N GLY A 138 -22.15 -12.00 18.07
CA GLY A 138 -21.99 -11.36 19.37
C GLY A 138 -20.67 -10.59 19.43
N THR A 139 -20.75 -9.27 19.60
CA THR A 139 -19.59 -8.36 19.61
C THR A 139 -19.51 -7.46 20.84
N ASP A 140 -20.40 -7.68 21.82
CA ASP A 140 -20.68 -6.79 22.94
C ASP A 140 -20.84 -5.32 22.49
N TYR A 141 -21.62 -5.11 21.42
CA TYR A 141 -21.81 -3.82 20.78
C TYR A 141 -20.47 -3.16 20.40
N SER A 142 -19.69 -3.87 19.57
CA SER A 142 -18.36 -3.50 19.06
C SER A 142 -17.22 -3.51 20.08
N LYS A 143 -17.49 -3.66 21.39
CA LYS A 143 -16.42 -3.64 22.41
C LYS A 143 -15.41 -4.78 22.26
N THR A 144 -15.83 -5.95 21.78
CA THR A 144 -14.91 -7.07 21.55
C THR A 144 -14.12 -6.96 20.25
N LEU A 145 -14.45 -6.00 19.36
CA LEU A 145 -13.81 -5.85 18.05
C LEU A 145 -12.54 -4.97 18.07
N TRP A 146 -12.26 -4.28 19.18
CA TRP A 146 -11.07 -3.43 19.33
C TRP A 146 -10.89 -2.43 18.16
N GLY A 147 -11.99 -1.77 17.75
CA GLY A 147 -11.99 -0.79 16.65
C GLY A 147 -12.04 -1.38 15.24
N ASN A 148 -12.14 -2.71 15.09
CA ASN A 148 -12.31 -3.37 13.79
C ASN A 148 -13.81 -3.57 13.47
N ASP A 149 -14.57 -2.49 13.52
CA ASP A 149 -16.03 -2.50 13.42
C ASP A 149 -16.56 -2.90 12.04
N PHE A 150 -15.68 -3.04 11.04
CA PHE A 150 -16.03 -3.53 9.71
C PHE A 150 -16.27 -5.05 9.66
N ILE A 151 -15.88 -5.81 10.70
CA ILE A 151 -15.91 -7.28 10.63
C ILE A 151 -17.35 -7.82 10.51
N PRO A 152 -18.36 -7.34 11.24
CA PRO A 152 -19.75 -7.77 11.04
C PRO A 152 -20.25 -7.52 9.60
N ASP A 153 -19.95 -6.35 9.02
CA ASP A 153 -20.25 -6.03 7.63
C ASP A 153 -19.56 -7.00 6.66
N LEU A 154 -18.33 -7.43 6.97
CA LEU A 154 -17.58 -8.40 6.16
C LEU A 154 -18.30 -9.74 6.12
N PHE A 155 -18.74 -10.20 7.30
CA PHE A 155 -19.49 -11.44 7.43
C PHE A 155 -20.80 -11.35 6.64
N TRP A 156 -21.55 -10.25 6.81
CA TRP A 156 -22.80 -10.02 6.10
C TRP A 156 -22.60 -10.05 4.58
N VAL A 157 -21.64 -9.28 4.03
CA VAL A 157 -21.37 -9.23 2.59
C VAL A 157 -21.03 -10.62 2.04
N ILE A 158 -20.14 -11.35 2.72
CA ILE A 158 -19.65 -12.64 2.22
C ILE A 158 -20.75 -13.70 2.31
N PHE A 159 -21.45 -13.81 3.43
CA PHE A 159 -22.48 -14.82 3.62
C PHE A 159 -23.71 -14.57 2.74
N ASN A 160 -24.13 -13.31 2.57
CA ASN A 160 -25.22 -12.96 1.67
C ASN A 160 -24.94 -13.46 0.24
N ARG A 161 -23.68 -13.35 -0.21
CA ARG A 161 -23.25 -13.88 -1.51
C ARG A 161 -23.35 -15.40 -1.63
N TYR A 162 -23.14 -16.12 -0.54
CA TYR A 162 -23.31 -17.57 -0.49
C TYR A 162 -24.76 -17.99 -0.16
N GLY A 163 -25.72 -17.08 -0.27
CA GLY A 163 -27.15 -17.37 -0.07
C GLY A 163 -27.57 -17.45 1.40
N ILE A 164 -26.85 -16.75 2.28
CA ILE A 164 -27.11 -16.69 3.73
C ILE A 164 -27.33 -15.22 4.11
N PRO A 165 -28.53 -14.66 3.86
CA PRO A 165 -28.76 -13.22 3.90
C PRO A 165 -29.02 -12.67 5.30
N LYS A 166 -29.48 -13.48 6.27
CA LYS A 166 -29.85 -13.01 7.61
C LYS A 166 -28.68 -13.14 8.59
N VAL A 167 -27.61 -12.41 8.30
CA VAL A 167 -26.50 -12.20 9.22
C VAL A 167 -26.81 -10.97 10.06
N GLU A 168 -27.01 -11.17 11.35
CA GLU A 168 -27.38 -10.15 12.32
C GLU A 168 -26.23 -9.92 13.30
N GLU A 169 -26.23 -8.77 13.96
CA GLU A 169 -25.27 -8.44 15.01
C GLU A 169 -26.02 -8.19 16.33
N ASN A 170 -25.62 -8.89 17.39
CA ASN A 170 -26.17 -8.75 18.74
C ASN A 170 -27.71 -8.89 18.82
N LYS A 171 -28.36 -9.63 17.91
CA LYS A 171 -29.83 -9.72 17.85
C LYS A 171 -30.39 -10.53 19.01
N VAL A 172 -29.78 -11.67 19.30
CA VAL A 172 -30.13 -12.56 20.41
C VAL A 172 -28.94 -12.79 21.31
N PHE A 173 -27.76 -12.98 20.73
CA PHE A 173 -26.55 -13.36 21.41
C PHE A 173 -25.54 -12.24 21.31
N THR A 174 -25.39 -11.46 22.39
CA THR A 174 -24.57 -10.25 22.39
C THR A 174 -23.11 -10.50 22.76
N ALA A 175 -22.76 -11.69 23.27
CA ALA A 175 -21.48 -11.99 23.91
C ALA A 175 -21.12 -11.09 25.13
N SER A 176 -22.07 -10.28 25.64
CA SER A 176 -21.85 -9.38 26.77
C SER A 176 -21.63 -10.01 28.15
N PRO A 177 -22.08 -11.24 28.48
CA PRO A 177 -21.86 -11.79 29.82
C PRO A 177 -20.38 -11.84 30.24
N GLN A 178 -20.08 -11.54 31.50
CA GLN A 178 -18.70 -11.39 32.00
C GLN A 178 -17.81 -12.62 31.78
N ASN A 179 -18.38 -13.83 31.86
CA ASN A 179 -17.64 -15.08 31.70
C ASN A 179 -17.59 -15.60 30.25
N ASN A 180 -18.17 -14.87 29.30
CA ASN A 180 -18.14 -15.26 27.90
C ASN A 180 -16.70 -15.36 27.38
N VAL A 181 -16.43 -16.39 26.56
CA VAL A 181 -15.08 -16.67 26.06
C VAL A 181 -14.62 -15.56 25.12
N SER A 182 -15.43 -15.17 24.13
CA SER A 182 -15.11 -14.06 23.21
C SER A 182 -14.81 -12.76 23.96
N ARG A 183 -15.64 -12.40 24.94
CA ARG A 183 -15.41 -11.22 25.78
C ARG A 183 -14.09 -11.32 26.55
N THR A 184 -13.81 -12.47 27.17
CA THR A 184 -12.56 -12.69 27.91
C THR A 184 -11.34 -12.55 26.99
N MET A 185 -11.39 -13.14 25.79
CA MET A 185 -10.28 -13.05 24.82
C MET A 185 -10.06 -11.61 24.37
N ALA A 186 -11.11 -10.84 24.10
CA ALA A 186 -11.00 -9.43 23.79
C ALA A 186 -10.37 -8.63 24.95
N GLU A 187 -10.88 -8.78 26.18
CA GLU A 187 -10.40 -7.97 27.32
C GLU A 187 -8.95 -8.32 27.72
N VAL A 188 -8.60 -9.61 27.73
CA VAL A 188 -7.31 -10.09 28.26
C VAL A 188 -6.22 -10.13 27.20
N CYS A 189 -6.55 -10.54 25.96
CA CYS A 189 -5.58 -10.64 24.87
C CYS A 189 -5.54 -9.40 23.99
N ARG A 190 -6.53 -8.50 24.08
CA ARG A 190 -6.63 -7.27 23.28
C ARG A 190 -6.64 -7.50 21.78
N ILE A 191 -7.34 -8.55 21.36
CA ILE A 191 -7.57 -8.88 19.96
C ILE A 191 -9.07 -8.86 19.64
N PRO A 192 -9.44 -8.52 18.38
CA PRO A 192 -10.79 -8.69 17.90
C PRO A 192 -11.28 -10.12 18.16
N SER A 193 -12.43 -10.22 18.84
CA SER A 193 -13.03 -11.49 19.25
C SER A 193 -14.52 -11.47 18.96
N ILE A 194 -15.04 -12.50 18.30
CA ILE A 194 -16.45 -12.55 17.86
C ILE A 194 -17.05 -13.89 18.22
N GLN A 195 -18.21 -13.86 18.88
CA GLN A 195 -19.05 -15.04 19.00
C GLN A 195 -19.91 -15.17 17.76
N MET A 196 -19.87 -16.32 17.09
CA MET A 196 -20.69 -16.59 15.92
C MET A 196 -21.66 -17.73 16.21
N GLU A 197 -22.94 -17.37 16.32
CA GLU A 197 -24.05 -18.30 16.53
C GLU A 197 -24.64 -18.67 15.19
N VAL A 198 -24.51 -19.93 14.79
CA VAL A 198 -24.96 -20.38 13.48
C VAL A 198 -26.24 -21.19 13.62
N ASN A 199 -27.28 -20.89 12.85
CA ASN A 199 -28.52 -21.66 12.84
C ASN A 199 -28.25 -23.12 12.43
N ARG A 200 -28.92 -24.07 13.11
CA ARG A 200 -28.79 -25.53 12.90
C ARG A 200 -28.91 -25.93 11.43
N LYS A 201 -29.78 -25.26 10.67
CA LYS A 201 -29.97 -25.42 9.22
C LYS A 201 -28.65 -25.37 8.43
N TYR A 202 -27.68 -24.56 8.85
CA TYR A 202 -26.41 -24.35 8.13
C TYR A 202 -25.24 -25.19 8.66
N ARG A 203 -25.40 -25.90 9.79
CA ARG A 203 -24.32 -26.71 10.40
C ARG A 203 -24.54 -28.21 10.27
N GLU A 204 -25.79 -28.66 10.24
CA GLU A 204 -26.12 -30.09 10.24
C GLU A 204 -26.02 -30.72 8.85
N VAL A 205 -24.78 -31.10 8.50
CA VAL A 205 -24.43 -31.65 7.19
C VAL A 205 -25.12 -32.99 6.87
N SER A 206 -25.60 -33.73 7.88
CA SER A 206 -26.39 -34.95 7.66
C SER A 206 -27.74 -34.69 7.02
N GLU A 207 -28.32 -33.51 7.24
CA GLU A 207 -29.65 -33.13 6.76
C GLU A 207 -29.58 -32.09 5.65
N ASN A 208 -28.70 -31.09 5.77
CA ASN A 208 -28.68 -29.89 4.93
C ASN A 208 -27.33 -29.69 4.25
N GLN A 209 -26.99 -30.57 3.30
CA GLN A 209 -25.66 -30.56 2.65
C GLN A 209 -25.37 -29.30 1.82
N GLU A 210 -26.38 -28.69 1.20
CA GLU A 210 -26.19 -27.50 0.36
C GLU A 210 -25.91 -26.26 1.20
N GLU A 211 -26.77 -26.01 2.18
CA GLU A 211 -26.64 -24.96 3.18
C GLU A 211 -25.31 -25.07 3.93
N PHE A 212 -24.94 -26.28 4.34
CA PHE A 212 -23.65 -26.55 4.98
C PHE A 212 -22.47 -26.16 4.10
N VAL A 213 -22.49 -26.55 2.82
CA VAL A 213 -21.41 -26.23 1.88
C VAL A 213 -21.34 -24.73 1.61
N SER A 214 -22.48 -24.04 1.53
CA SER A 214 -22.54 -22.59 1.41
C SER A 214 -21.96 -21.89 2.63
N PHE A 215 -22.31 -22.34 3.83
CA PHE A 215 -21.74 -21.84 5.08
C PHE A 215 -20.22 -22.06 5.15
N MET A 216 -19.74 -23.26 4.85
CA MET A 216 -18.30 -23.56 4.82
C MET A 216 -17.55 -22.70 3.80
N LYS A 217 -18.13 -22.45 2.63
CA LYS A 217 -17.56 -21.54 1.63
C LYS A 217 -17.45 -20.11 2.16
N GLY A 218 -18.53 -19.58 2.74
CA GLY A 218 -18.54 -18.23 3.31
C GLY A 218 -17.49 -18.06 4.40
N LEU A 219 -17.45 -19.00 5.34
CA LEU A 219 -16.52 -18.94 6.47
C LEU A 219 -15.06 -19.14 6.05
N CYS A 220 -14.78 -20.01 5.06
CA CYS A 220 -13.43 -20.11 4.50
C CYS A 220 -13.01 -18.79 3.84
N SER A 221 -13.88 -18.16 3.05
CA SER A 221 -13.60 -16.87 2.42
C SER A 221 -13.34 -15.76 3.45
N ILE A 222 -14.12 -15.73 4.53
CA ILE A 222 -13.90 -14.80 5.65
C ILE A 222 -12.52 -15.03 6.27
N ILE A 223 -12.17 -16.27 6.62
CA ILE A 223 -10.87 -16.60 7.22
C ILE A 223 -9.71 -16.24 6.28
N SER A 224 -9.81 -16.56 4.99
CA SER A 224 -8.81 -16.18 3.99
C SER A 224 -8.60 -14.66 3.93
N MET A 225 -9.69 -13.89 3.99
CA MET A 225 -9.62 -12.43 3.98
C MET A 225 -8.98 -11.87 5.26
N LEU A 226 -9.39 -12.35 6.42
CA LEU A 226 -8.83 -11.95 7.72
C LEU A 226 -7.36 -12.32 7.88
N ASN A 227 -6.91 -13.42 7.27
CA ASN A 227 -5.50 -13.80 7.23
C ASN A 227 -4.63 -12.77 6.47
N THR A 228 -5.15 -12.21 5.38
CA THR A 228 -4.40 -11.25 4.53
C THR A 228 -4.63 -9.79 4.91
N TYR A 229 -5.42 -9.55 5.96
CA TYR A 229 -5.79 -8.24 6.46
C TYR A 229 -4.64 -7.56 7.21
N GLU A 230 -4.55 -6.23 7.06
CA GLU A 230 -3.57 -5.41 7.78
C GLU A 230 -4.20 -4.91 9.09
N TRP A 231 -3.97 -5.64 10.17
CA TRP A 231 -4.35 -5.25 11.52
C TRP A 231 -3.59 -3.97 11.94
N ASP A 232 -4.27 -2.96 12.50
CA ASP A 232 -3.80 -1.57 12.77
C ASP A 232 -4.11 -0.51 11.68
N SER A 233 -5.25 -0.63 11.01
CA SER A 233 -5.65 0.33 10.00
C SER A 233 -7.15 0.58 9.98
N ASP A 234 -7.57 1.84 9.73
CA ASP A 234 -8.98 2.17 9.67
C ASP A 234 -9.57 1.57 8.40
N THR A 235 -10.40 0.54 8.56
CA THR A 235 -10.97 -0.21 7.44
C THR A 235 -12.48 -0.14 7.45
N TYR A 236 -13.03 -0.04 6.26
CA TYR A 236 -14.45 0.16 6.01
C TYR A 236 -14.91 -0.72 4.86
N ILE A 237 -16.19 -1.07 4.86
CA ILE A 237 -16.83 -1.76 3.75
C ILE A 237 -17.78 -0.82 3.04
N PHE A 238 -17.65 -0.76 1.72
CA PHE A 238 -18.50 0.07 0.88
C PHE A 238 -19.00 -0.70 -0.33
N GLU A 239 -20.23 -0.43 -0.74
CA GLU A 239 -20.72 -0.80 -2.06
C GLU A 239 -19.96 0.02 -3.12
N ALA A 240 -19.35 -0.65 -4.10
CA ALA A 240 -18.58 0.00 -5.14
C ALA A 240 -19.46 0.46 -6.31
N LYS A 241 -19.33 1.74 -6.67
CA LYS A 241 -19.98 2.35 -7.84
C LYS A 241 -18.94 2.97 -8.77
N LYS A 242 -19.24 3.00 -10.07
CA LYS A 242 -18.46 3.77 -11.05
C LYS A 242 -18.80 5.26 -10.90
N SER A 243 -17.78 6.11 -10.75
CA SER A 243 -17.94 7.55 -10.77
C SER A 243 -18.29 8.01 -12.19
N LYS A 244 -19.26 8.93 -12.29
CA LYS A 244 -19.68 9.52 -13.57
C LYS A 244 -18.80 10.69 -14.00
N LYS A 245 -17.85 11.12 -13.16
CA LYS A 245 -16.93 12.23 -13.44
C LYS A 245 -15.61 11.73 -14.00
N HIS A 246 -15.04 12.50 -14.92
CA HIS A 246 -13.62 12.39 -15.23
C HIS A 246 -12.81 12.94 -14.07
N LEU A 247 -12.20 12.05 -13.32
CA LEU A 247 -11.25 12.34 -12.26
C LEU A 247 -9.88 11.77 -12.64
N PRO A 248 -8.78 12.29 -12.05
CA PRO A 248 -7.54 11.53 -11.98
C PRO A 248 -7.86 10.11 -11.47
N ILE A 249 -7.30 9.10 -12.14
CA ILE A 249 -7.71 7.70 -11.99
C ILE A 249 -7.54 7.21 -10.54
N ASP A 250 -6.59 7.79 -9.82
CA ASP A 250 -6.26 7.49 -8.44
C ASP A 250 -7.16 8.21 -7.42
N LYS A 251 -8.16 8.98 -7.84
CA LYS A 251 -9.07 9.65 -6.91
C LYS A 251 -10.32 8.82 -6.66
N ILE A 252 -10.80 8.83 -5.42
CA ILE A 252 -12.07 8.22 -4.99
C ILE A 252 -12.96 9.22 -4.29
N GLU A 253 -14.26 8.98 -4.32
CA GLU A 253 -15.28 9.85 -3.72
C GLU A 253 -16.18 9.03 -2.78
N PHE A 254 -16.62 9.67 -1.70
CA PHE A 254 -17.58 9.13 -0.72
C PHE A 254 -18.76 10.08 -0.61
N SER A 255 -19.82 9.66 0.09
CA SER A 255 -20.87 10.59 0.51
C SER A 255 -20.35 11.58 1.56
N ARG A 256 -21.03 12.74 1.68
CA ARG A 256 -20.67 13.74 2.70
C ARG A 256 -20.87 13.18 4.10
N GLU A 257 -21.96 12.44 4.29
CA GLU A 257 -22.28 11.76 5.54
C GLU A 257 -21.20 10.76 5.94
N ASP A 258 -20.75 9.90 5.02
CA ASP A 258 -19.67 8.95 5.31
C ASP A 258 -18.35 9.68 5.60
N ALA A 259 -18.02 10.71 4.82
CA ALA A 259 -16.79 11.47 5.02
C ALA A 259 -16.77 12.21 6.37
N GLU A 260 -17.91 12.75 6.81
CA GLU A 260 -18.05 13.37 8.13
C GLU A 260 -18.05 12.31 9.26
N LYS A 261 -18.80 11.21 9.09
CA LYS A 261 -18.86 10.08 10.02
C LYS A 261 -17.49 9.49 10.32
N TYR A 262 -16.67 9.27 9.29
CA TYR A 262 -15.36 8.64 9.42
C TYR A 262 -14.19 9.65 9.48
N GLY A 263 -14.47 10.96 9.45
CA GLY A 263 -13.46 12.01 9.54
C GLY A 263 -12.44 12.01 8.39
N PHE A 264 -12.91 11.77 7.16
CA PHE A 264 -12.07 11.78 5.96
C PHE A 264 -11.72 13.21 5.53
N LYS A 265 -10.44 13.44 5.25
CA LYS A 265 -9.86 14.72 4.82
C LYS A 265 -9.39 14.65 3.38
N LYS A 266 -9.42 15.78 2.66
CA LYS A 266 -8.92 15.91 1.27
C LYS A 266 -7.57 15.20 1.15
N ASN A 267 -7.44 14.35 0.13
CA ASN A 267 -6.23 13.59 -0.20
C ASN A 267 -5.80 12.53 0.81
N ASP A 268 -6.66 12.13 1.75
CA ASP A 268 -6.42 10.91 2.52
C ASP A 268 -6.18 9.73 1.60
N SER A 269 -5.18 8.92 1.96
CA SER A 269 -4.74 7.77 1.19
C SER A 269 -5.50 6.52 1.59
N PHE A 270 -6.03 5.82 0.60
CA PHE A 270 -6.80 4.59 0.76
C PHE A 270 -6.26 3.49 -0.13
N GLN A 271 -6.09 2.31 0.44
CA GLN A 271 -5.96 1.07 -0.30
C GLN A 271 -7.38 0.52 -0.51
N VAL A 272 -7.72 0.14 -1.75
CA VAL A 272 -9.06 -0.36 -2.07
C VAL A 272 -8.91 -1.78 -2.60
N ASN A 273 -9.53 -2.75 -1.93
CA ASN A 273 -9.46 -4.16 -2.32
C ASN A 273 -10.88 -4.70 -2.51
N SER A 274 -11.08 -5.58 -3.49
CA SER A 274 -12.34 -6.30 -3.59
C SER A 274 -12.53 -7.25 -2.40
N ILE A 275 -13.77 -7.46 -2.01
CA ILE A 275 -14.14 -8.56 -1.12
C ILE A 275 -14.33 -9.82 -1.97
N LEU A 276 -13.38 -10.78 -1.86
CA LEU A 276 -13.36 -12.19 -2.31
C LEU A 276 -11.99 -12.65 -2.86
N ASP A 277 -11.74 -13.96 -2.73
CA ASP A 277 -10.58 -14.66 -3.30
C ASP A 277 -10.53 -14.56 -4.83
N ASN A 278 -9.37 -14.14 -5.34
CA ASN A 278 -8.97 -13.90 -6.75
C ASN A 278 -9.00 -12.46 -7.26
N CYS A 279 -9.44 -11.48 -6.48
CA CYS A 279 -9.35 -10.10 -6.93
C CYS A 279 -7.99 -9.49 -6.59
N SER A 280 -7.40 -8.80 -7.56
CA SER A 280 -6.15 -8.06 -7.43
C SER A 280 -6.26 -7.04 -6.30
N LYS A 281 -5.33 -7.12 -5.34
CA LYS A 281 -5.03 -5.96 -4.49
C LYS A 281 -4.69 -4.81 -5.44
N THR A 282 -5.24 -3.62 -5.22
CA THR A 282 -4.82 -2.48 -6.05
C THR A 282 -3.32 -2.29 -5.84
N GLU A 283 -2.55 -2.21 -6.92
CA GLU A 283 -1.10 -1.93 -6.81
C GLU A 283 -0.82 -0.50 -6.33
N PHE A 284 -1.86 0.33 -6.22
CA PHE A 284 -1.75 1.75 -5.89
C PHE A 284 -2.73 2.18 -4.80
N VAL A 285 -2.37 3.31 -4.17
CA VAL A 285 -3.14 3.99 -3.13
C VAL A 285 -4.00 5.07 -3.78
N ALA A 286 -5.30 4.94 -3.63
CA ALA A 286 -6.27 5.96 -4.05
C ALA A 286 -6.30 7.12 -3.06
N ARG A 287 -6.73 8.30 -3.52
CA ARG A 287 -6.74 9.54 -2.75
C ARG A 287 -8.16 10.11 -2.70
N TYR A 288 -8.64 10.42 -1.51
CA TYR A 288 -9.98 10.97 -1.36
C TYR A 288 -10.08 12.37 -1.98
N LYS A 289 -11.07 12.55 -2.85
CA LYS A 289 -11.44 13.84 -3.42
C LYS A 289 -12.68 14.39 -2.70
N ILE A 290 -12.56 15.61 -2.19
CA ILE A 290 -13.71 16.33 -1.61
C ILE A 290 -14.79 16.55 -2.68
N ILE A 291 -16.03 16.34 -2.25
CA ILE A 291 -17.26 16.48 -3.04
C ILE A 291 -17.46 17.93 -3.49
N ASP A 292 -17.92 18.10 -4.72
CA ASP A 292 -18.49 19.37 -5.19
C ASP A 292 -19.98 19.40 -4.81
N ASN A 293 -20.46 20.50 -4.21
CA ASN A 293 -21.81 20.68 -3.66
C ASN A 293 -22.98 20.35 -4.62
N LYS A 294 -22.70 20.16 -5.90
CA LYS A 294 -23.67 19.85 -6.96
C LYS A 294 -24.06 18.37 -7.08
N GLN A 295 -23.45 17.45 -6.32
CA GLN A 295 -23.73 16.00 -6.44
C GLN A 295 -24.10 15.33 -5.13
N ASN A 296 -25.14 14.50 -5.19
CA ASN A 296 -25.58 13.64 -4.10
C ASN A 296 -25.03 12.22 -4.29
N PHE A 297 -23.99 11.89 -3.54
CA PHE A 297 -23.49 10.53 -3.38
C PHE A 297 -24.26 9.83 -2.25
N LEU A 298 -24.58 8.55 -2.41
CA LEU A 298 -25.37 7.80 -1.42
C LEU A 298 -24.46 7.28 -0.29
N PRO A 299 -24.92 7.34 0.98
CA PRO A 299 -24.24 6.73 2.12
C PRO A 299 -23.99 5.23 1.92
N GLY A 300 -22.90 4.72 2.48
CA GLY A 300 -22.50 3.31 2.35
C GLY A 300 -21.98 2.93 0.95
N LYS A 301 -21.73 3.91 0.07
CA LYS A 301 -21.16 3.69 -1.26
C LYS A 301 -19.83 4.43 -1.46
N VAL A 302 -18.92 3.79 -2.18
CA VAL A 302 -17.68 4.41 -2.67
C VAL A 302 -17.72 4.50 -4.19
N TYR A 303 -17.36 5.67 -4.70
CA TYR A 303 -17.37 5.97 -6.12
C TYR A 303 -15.94 5.94 -6.65
N LEU A 304 -15.67 4.94 -7.50
CA LEU A 304 -14.37 4.63 -8.08
C LEU A 304 -14.34 5.11 -9.52
N THR A 305 -13.19 5.60 -10.01
CA THR A 305 -13.05 5.86 -11.45
C THR A 305 -13.27 4.59 -12.26
N ASN A 306 -13.70 4.71 -13.52
CA ASN A 306 -13.95 3.55 -14.38
C ASN A 306 -12.74 2.60 -14.47
N LYS A 307 -11.53 3.17 -14.50
CA LYS A 307 -10.31 2.37 -14.50
C LYS A 307 -10.09 1.67 -13.16
N LEU A 308 -10.17 2.38 -12.02
CA LEU A 308 -10.01 1.74 -10.71
C LEU A 308 -11.03 0.63 -10.49
N TYR A 309 -12.28 0.85 -10.89
CA TYR A 309 -13.33 -0.17 -10.84
C TYR A 309 -12.95 -1.41 -11.67
N ARG A 310 -12.43 -1.23 -12.89
CA ARG A 310 -11.95 -2.32 -13.74
C ARG A 310 -10.70 -3.00 -13.19
N ASP A 311 -9.76 -2.25 -12.60
CA ASP A 311 -8.54 -2.80 -12.04
C ASP A 311 -8.82 -3.69 -10.81
N ILE A 312 -9.93 -3.42 -10.10
CA ILE A 312 -10.39 -4.22 -8.94
C ILE A 312 -11.25 -5.41 -9.38
N PHE A 313 -12.19 -5.20 -10.31
CA PHE A 313 -13.24 -6.17 -10.62
C PHE A 313 -13.19 -6.76 -12.05
N GLY A 314 -12.23 -6.36 -12.87
CA GLY A 314 -12.15 -6.70 -14.29
C GLY A 314 -13.19 -5.98 -15.17
N ASP A 315 -13.25 -6.38 -16.44
CA ASP A 315 -14.19 -5.85 -17.45
C ASP A 315 -15.62 -6.40 -17.34
N ALA A 316 -15.88 -7.29 -16.38
CA ALA A 316 -17.21 -7.86 -16.19
C ALA A 316 -18.16 -6.83 -15.55
N ASP A 317 -19.05 -6.27 -16.36
CA ASP A 317 -20.27 -5.61 -15.88
C ASP A 317 -21.24 -6.69 -15.37
N ALA A 318 -20.94 -7.24 -14.20
CA ALA A 318 -21.83 -8.18 -13.54
C ALA A 318 -23.03 -7.42 -12.93
N GLU A 319 -24.22 -8.00 -13.04
CA GLU A 319 -25.46 -7.52 -12.42
C GLU A 319 -25.41 -7.55 -10.88
N GLU A 320 -24.43 -8.25 -10.31
CA GLU A 320 -24.26 -8.43 -8.86
C GLU A 320 -23.67 -7.18 -8.18
N THR A 321 -24.21 -6.83 -7.01
CA THR A 321 -23.68 -5.78 -6.14
C THR A 321 -22.24 -6.10 -5.74
N LYS A 322 -21.31 -5.20 -6.05
CA LYS A 322 -19.88 -5.36 -5.72
C LYS A 322 -19.52 -4.56 -4.48
N TYR A 323 -18.73 -5.14 -3.60
CA TYR A 323 -18.24 -4.50 -2.39
C TYR A 323 -16.72 -4.45 -2.38
N VAL A 324 -16.19 -3.41 -1.72
CA VAL A 324 -14.75 -3.25 -1.49
C VAL A 324 -14.46 -3.04 0.00
N LEU A 325 -13.30 -3.54 0.42
CA LEU A 325 -12.61 -3.10 1.61
C LEU A 325 -11.82 -1.83 1.27
N VAL A 326 -12.15 -0.74 1.96
CA VAL A 326 -11.47 0.54 1.87
C VAL A 326 -10.65 0.71 3.13
N ASN A 327 -9.34 0.71 2.97
CA ASN A 327 -8.37 0.75 4.05
C ASN A 327 -7.63 2.08 4.04
N ARG A 328 -7.85 2.93 5.04
CA ARG A 328 -7.15 4.21 5.17
C ARG A 328 -5.71 3.93 5.60
N LYS A 329 -4.75 4.37 4.79
CA LYS A 329 -3.33 4.16 5.07
C LYS A 329 -2.86 5.04 6.21
N LYS A 330 -2.11 4.43 7.13
CA LYS A 330 -1.38 5.11 8.19
C LYS A 330 -0.40 6.10 7.59
N ALA A 331 -0.48 7.34 8.07
CA ALA A 331 0.38 8.43 7.64
C ALA A 331 1.00 9.10 8.87
N ILE A 332 2.31 9.29 8.85
CA ILE A 332 3.04 10.00 9.90
C ILE A 332 3.41 11.38 9.37
N MET A 333 2.94 12.44 10.03
CA MET A 333 3.37 13.81 9.75
C MET A 333 4.75 14.05 10.35
N LEU A 334 5.74 14.36 9.52
CA LEU A 334 7.13 14.56 9.94
C LEU A 334 7.61 15.97 9.56
N PRO A 335 8.18 16.74 10.50
CA PRO A 335 8.93 17.95 10.18
C PRO A 335 10.16 17.65 9.34
N ILE A 336 10.46 18.54 8.40
CA ILE A 336 11.59 18.39 7.50
C ILE A 336 12.87 18.95 8.15
N GLY A 337 13.93 18.14 8.13
CA GLY A 337 15.28 18.51 8.52
C GLY A 337 16.22 18.66 7.32
N ILE A 338 17.36 19.31 7.54
CA ILE A 338 18.45 19.39 6.58
C ILE A 338 19.55 18.43 7.02
N PRO A 339 20.01 17.49 6.16
CA PRO A 339 21.05 16.54 6.53
C PRO A 339 22.39 17.28 6.77
N LYS A 340 23.17 16.81 7.76
CA LYS A 340 24.49 17.41 8.09
C LYS A 340 25.54 17.18 7.00
N VAL A 341 25.46 16.04 6.33
CA VAL A 341 26.35 15.64 5.23
C VAL A 341 25.49 15.52 3.97
N GLY A 342 26.04 15.91 2.82
CA GLY A 342 25.39 15.72 1.53
C GLY A 342 25.05 14.24 1.31
N SER A 343 23.79 13.88 1.55
CA SER A 343 23.25 12.54 1.32
C SER A 343 22.29 12.60 0.14
N GLU A 344 22.44 11.66 -0.79
CA GLU A 344 21.45 11.43 -1.85
C GLU A 344 20.25 10.63 -1.35
N ASN A 345 20.38 9.93 -0.22
CA ASN A 345 19.29 9.20 0.41
C ASN A 345 18.44 10.14 1.26
N ILE A 346 17.12 9.92 1.26
CA ILE A 346 16.20 10.49 2.25
C ILE A 346 16.41 9.71 3.55
N LEU A 347 16.62 10.44 4.65
CA LEU A 347 16.97 9.83 5.94
C LEU A 347 15.89 10.11 6.98
N ILE A 348 15.59 9.16 7.86
CA ILE A 348 14.76 9.37 9.05
C ILE A 348 15.61 9.41 10.32
N CYS A 349 15.13 10.08 11.36
CA CYS A 349 15.79 10.04 12.66
C CYS A 349 15.74 8.63 13.30
N PRO A 350 16.77 8.22 14.06
CA PRO A 350 16.78 6.93 14.75
C PRO A 350 15.61 6.70 15.73
N ASP A 351 15.08 7.75 16.36
CA ASP A 351 13.95 7.65 17.30
C ASP A 351 12.61 7.34 16.63
N LEU A 352 12.57 7.29 15.29
CA LEU A 352 11.40 6.89 14.52
C LEU A 352 11.39 5.40 14.15
N ILE A 353 12.47 4.63 14.41
CA ILE A 353 12.58 3.22 14.00
C ILE A 353 11.46 2.36 14.59
N ASP A 354 11.07 2.59 15.85
CA ASP A 354 9.98 1.83 16.48
C ASP A 354 8.59 2.20 15.94
N LYS A 355 8.49 3.25 15.11
CA LYS A 355 7.24 3.77 14.54
C LYS A 355 7.11 3.47 13.04
N VAL A 356 8.15 2.95 12.40
CA VAL A 356 8.16 2.62 10.97
C VAL A 356 8.73 1.23 10.75
N ASP A 357 8.23 0.53 9.75
CA ASP A 357 8.76 -0.75 9.32
C ASP A 357 9.74 -0.53 8.16
N LEU A 358 11.05 -0.58 8.45
CA LEU A 358 12.10 -0.38 7.45
C LEU A 358 12.09 -1.42 6.30
N THR A 359 11.33 -2.52 6.44
CA THR A 359 11.17 -3.53 5.39
C THR A 359 10.07 -3.18 4.37
N LYS A 360 9.20 -2.22 4.70
CA LYS A 360 8.11 -1.76 3.83
C LYS A 360 8.56 -0.61 2.93
N SER A 361 7.80 -0.45 1.84
CA SER A 361 7.91 0.72 0.98
C SER A 361 7.05 1.86 1.53
N TYR A 362 7.43 3.09 1.20
CA TYR A 362 6.76 4.29 1.67
C TYR A 362 6.46 5.25 0.53
N GLN A 363 5.46 6.10 0.73
CA GLN A 363 5.20 7.26 -0.11
C GLN A 363 5.40 8.50 0.74
N LEU A 364 6.40 9.30 0.38
CA LEU A 364 6.55 10.64 0.91
C LEU A 364 5.58 11.56 0.17
N TYR A 365 4.69 12.21 0.90
CA TYR A 365 3.55 12.93 0.32
C TYR A 365 3.46 14.36 0.85
N ASN A 366 3.59 15.33 -0.04
CA ASN A 366 3.24 16.72 0.23
C ASN A 366 1.75 16.91 -0.11
N ARG A 367 0.91 16.85 0.93
CA ARG A 367 -0.55 16.93 0.82
C ARG A 367 -1.06 18.23 0.21
N HIS A 368 -0.34 19.33 0.42
CA HIS A 368 -0.77 20.66 -0.03
C HIS A 368 -0.71 20.79 -1.54
N ASP A 369 0.33 20.22 -2.15
CA ASP A 369 0.59 20.35 -3.60
C ASP A 369 0.29 19.06 -4.39
N ASP A 370 -0.23 18.03 -3.70
CA ASP A 370 -0.50 16.69 -4.26
C ASP A 370 0.75 16.07 -4.92
N ILE A 371 1.91 16.22 -4.28
CA ILE A 371 3.21 15.71 -4.79
C ILE A 371 3.56 14.45 -4.02
N ASP A 372 3.86 13.38 -4.74
CA ASP A 372 4.26 12.12 -4.13
C ASP A 372 5.60 11.59 -4.65
N PHE A 373 6.36 11.00 -3.72
CA PHE A 373 7.63 10.34 -3.98
C PHE A 373 7.59 8.94 -3.40
N TYR A 374 7.59 7.95 -4.29
CA TYR A 374 7.72 6.54 -3.92
C TYR A 374 9.15 6.22 -3.45
N LEU A 375 9.24 5.57 -2.29
CA LEU A 375 10.47 5.11 -1.65
C LEU A 375 10.40 3.59 -1.50
N GLU A 376 11.34 2.87 -2.10
CA GLU A 376 11.42 1.41 -1.96
C GLU A 376 11.69 0.98 -0.51
N GLY A 377 12.41 1.82 0.25
CA GLY A 377 12.67 1.67 1.68
C GLY A 377 13.20 2.96 2.29
N LEU A 378 13.41 2.95 3.61
CA LEU A 378 13.91 4.10 4.37
C LEU A 378 15.34 3.88 4.84
N ALA A 379 16.14 4.94 4.82
CA ALA A 379 17.47 4.96 5.40
C ALA A 379 17.46 5.74 6.72
N VAL A 380 18.29 5.32 7.67
CA VAL A 380 18.39 5.97 8.99
C VAL A 380 19.58 6.90 9.04
N ALA A 381 19.36 8.12 9.53
CA ALA A 381 20.42 9.10 9.74
C ALA A 381 21.41 8.64 10.83
N ARG A 382 22.70 8.79 10.56
CA ARG A 382 23.77 8.61 11.56
C ARG A 382 24.11 9.96 12.20
N ASP A 383 24.52 9.96 13.47
CA ASP A 383 25.11 11.11 14.16
C ASP A 383 24.26 12.39 14.17
N THR A 384 22.95 12.24 14.39
CA THR A 384 22.00 13.35 14.56
C THR A 384 21.54 13.51 16.00
N THR A 385 21.42 14.75 16.45
CA THR A 385 20.80 15.11 17.74
C THR A 385 19.34 15.53 17.57
N ALA A 386 18.85 15.69 16.33
CA ALA A 386 17.46 16.02 16.06
C ALA A 386 16.57 14.80 16.27
N LYS A 387 15.32 15.04 16.71
CA LYS A 387 14.33 14.01 17.00
C LYS A 387 13.10 14.15 16.11
N GLY A 388 12.51 13.03 15.72
CA GLY A 388 11.23 12.99 15.02
C GLY A 388 11.20 13.68 13.66
N LYS A 389 12.33 13.77 12.95
CA LYS A 389 12.41 14.45 11.64
C LYS A 389 12.72 13.48 10.50
N ILE A 390 12.38 13.93 9.30
CA ILE A 390 12.86 13.36 8.04
C ILE A 390 13.77 14.36 7.35
N PHE A 391 14.93 13.91 6.88
CA PHE A 391 15.94 14.75 6.25
C PHE A 391 15.87 14.63 4.75
N LEU A 392 15.62 15.77 4.12
CA LEU A 392 15.65 15.92 2.66
C LEU A 392 16.80 16.87 2.32
N ASN A 393 17.61 16.54 1.32
CA ASN A 393 18.60 17.47 0.78
C ASN A 393 17.92 18.62 0.00
N TYR A 394 18.71 19.61 -0.45
CA TYR A 394 18.17 20.79 -1.14
C TYR A 394 17.33 20.41 -2.38
N TYR A 395 17.85 19.52 -3.22
CA TYR A 395 17.17 19.06 -4.42
C TYR A 395 15.86 18.32 -4.10
N GLN A 396 15.88 17.42 -3.12
CA GLN A 396 14.70 16.67 -2.68
C GLN A 396 13.59 17.60 -2.13
N ARG A 397 13.95 18.64 -1.37
CA ARG A 397 12.97 19.63 -0.92
C ARG A 397 12.39 20.45 -2.08
N HIS A 398 13.20 20.70 -3.11
CA HIS A 398 12.80 21.41 -4.31
C HIS A 398 11.80 20.60 -5.14
N ILE A 399 12.12 19.35 -5.47
CA ILE A 399 11.21 18.45 -6.24
C ILE A 399 9.90 18.20 -5.48
N MET A 400 9.94 18.13 -4.14
CA MET A 400 8.77 17.97 -3.28
C MET A 400 8.00 19.28 -3.05
N ASN A 401 8.47 20.41 -3.57
CA ASN A 401 7.93 21.76 -3.34
C ASN A 401 7.73 22.11 -1.86
N VAL A 402 8.59 21.67 -0.95
CA VAL A 402 8.42 21.88 0.52
C VAL A 402 9.28 23.01 1.09
N ASN A 403 9.97 23.75 0.22
CA ASN A 403 10.64 24.97 0.65
C ASN A 403 9.60 26.05 1.01
N ILE A 404 9.85 26.75 2.12
CA ILE A 404 9.03 27.87 2.57
C ILE A 404 9.85 29.18 2.49
N PRO A 405 9.24 30.30 2.08
CA PRO A 405 7.88 30.44 1.58
C PRO A 405 7.65 29.72 0.23
N LYS A 406 6.46 29.12 0.07
CA LYS A 406 5.95 28.57 -1.19
C LYS A 406 5.90 29.64 -2.27
N LYS A 407 6.53 29.40 -3.42
CA LYS A 407 6.52 30.37 -4.53
C LYS A 407 5.16 30.51 -5.20
N VAL A 408 4.39 29.42 -5.24
CA VAL A 408 3.06 29.36 -5.82
C VAL A 408 2.11 28.64 -4.87
N ILE A 409 0.88 29.16 -4.73
CA ILE A 409 -0.19 28.55 -3.95
C ILE A 409 -1.44 28.48 -4.82
N LEU A 410 -2.08 27.30 -4.90
CA LEU A 410 -3.35 27.16 -5.62
C LEU A 410 -4.44 28.02 -4.97
N LYS A 411 -5.32 28.63 -5.77
CA LYS A 411 -6.33 29.57 -5.29
C LYS A 411 -7.18 29.02 -4.14
N ASN A 412 -7.65 27.78 -4.29
CA ASN A 412 -8.48 27.13 -3.27
C ASN A 412 -7.73 26.88 -1.96
N ASP A 413 -6.44 26.59 -2.02
CA ASP A 413 -5.64 26.33 -0.82
C ASP A 413 -5.22 27.66 -0.15
N PHE A 414 -4.98 28.72 -0.93
CA PHE A 414 -4.77 30.07 -0.41
C PHE A 414 -6.00 30.59 0.37
N LEU A 415 -7.20 30.42 -0.18
CA LEU A 415 -8.44 30.80 0.49
C LEU A 415 -8.63 30.01 1.80
N LYS A 416 -8.32 28.72 1.82
CA LYS A 416 -8.35 27.92 3.05
C LYS A 416 -7.36 28.40 4.11
N TYR A 417 -6.18 28.86 3.72
CA TYR A 417 -5.22 29.43 4.67
C TYR A 417 -5.79 30.70 5.31
N LEU A 418 -6.48 31.53 4.55
CA LEU A 418 -7.17 32.73 5.06
C LEU A 418 -8.39 32.41 5.94
N GLU A 419 -9.13 31.34 5.61
CA GLU A 419 -10.27 30.86 6.40
C GLU A 419 -9.84 30.09 7.66
N SER A 420 -8.57 29.68 7.74
CA SER A 420 -8.07 28.91 8.88
C SER A 420 -8.17 29.73 10.18
N GLY A 421 -8.62 29.07 11.25
CA GLY A 421 -8.58 29.64 12.61
C GLY A 421 -7.19 29.65 13.23
N VAL A 422 -6.17 29.18 12.50
CA VAL A 422 -4.77 29.10 12.95
C VAL A 422 -4.07 30.46 12.85
N LEU A 423 -4.42 31.25 11.83
CA LEU A 423 -3.83 32.56 11.58
C LEU A 423 -4.67 33.68 12.19
N ASN A 424 -4.00 34.67 12.76
CA ASN A 424 -4.66 35.93 13.15
C ASN A 424 -4.84 36.87 11.94
N GLU A 425 -5.62 37.94 12.09
CA GLU A 425 -5.91 38.85 10.97
C GLU A 425 -4.67 39.58 10.42
N SER A 426 -3.67 39.89 11.26
CA SER A 426 -2.42 40.52 10.80
C SER A 426 -1.59 39.57 9.94
N GLU A 427 -1.56 38.28 10.28
CA GLU A 427 -0.91 37.24 9.49
C GLU A 427 -1.64 36.98 8.18
N LYS A 428 -2.97 36.97 8.20
CA LYS A 428 -3.78 36.88 6.97
C LYS A 428 -3.52 38.05 6.04
N GLU A 429 -3.39 39.26 6.59
CA GLU A 429 -3.06 40.44 5.78
C GLU A 429 -1.64 40.37 5.22
N THR A 430 -0.68 39.89 6.01
CA THR A 430 0.67 39.59 5.53
C THR A 430 0.66 38.60 4.37
N LEU A 431 -0.19 37.56 4.45
CA LEU A 431 -0.36 36.61 3.36
C LEU A 431 -0.95 37.27 2.10
N ARG A 432 -1.97 38.11 2.24
CA ARG A 432 -2.60 38.83 1.10
C ARG A 432 -1.62 39.74 0.37
N ARG A 433 -0.84 40.55 1.11
CA ARG A 433 0.13 41.48 0.51
C ARG A 433 1.33 40.79 -0.14
N SER A 434 1.64 39.55 0.27
CA SER A 434 2.83 38.82 -0.19
C SER A 434 2.63 38.13 -1.54
N TYR A 435 1.40 38.02 -2.04
CA TYR A 435 1.06 37.25 -3.22
C TYR A 435 0.23 38.04 -4.24
N LYS A 436 0.48 37.80 -5.53
CA LYS A 436 -0.28 38.34 -6.67
C LYS A 436 -1.27 37.30 -7.18
N ASP A 437 -2.54 37.69 -7.38
CA ASP A 437 -3.56 36.81 -7.97
C ASP A 437 -3.30 36.62 -9.48
N LYS A 438 -3.18 35.36 -9.91
CA LYS A 438 -3.02 34.93 -11.32
C LYS A 438 -4.23 34.12 -11.79
N HIS A 439 -5.42 34.47 -11.30
CA HIS A 439 -6.72 33.85 -11.56
C HIS A 439 -6.91 32.45 -10.96
N SER A 440 -6.02 31.50 -11.25
CA SER A 440 -6.10 30.09 -10.78
C SER A 440 -5.14 29.76 -9.65
N TYR A 441 -4.15 30.62 -9.40
CA TYR A 441 -3.16 30.48 -8.34
C TYR A 441 -2.68 31.86 -7.89
N TYR A 442 -1.96 31.88 -6.78
CA TYR A 442 -1.28 33.03 -6.21
C TYR A 442 0.22 32.85 -6.36
N GLU A 443 0.89 33.90 -6.82
CA GLU A 443 2.33 33.92 -7.07
C GLU A 443 3.03 34.87 -6.07
N ILE A 444 4.09 34.40 -5.42
CA ILE A 444 4.82 35.19 -4.42
C ILE A 444 5.49 36.40 -5.07
N MET A 445 5.50 37.53 -4.35
CA MET A 445 6.33 38.67 -4.71
C MET A 445 7.81 38.34 -4.43
N GLU A 446 8.70 38.66 -5.38
CA GLU A 446 10.14 38.36 -5.28
C GLU A 446 10.77 38.87 -3.97
N THR A 447 10.35 40.06 -3.52
CA THR A 447 10.80 40.68 -2.27
C THR A 447 10.43 39.90 -1.01
N MET A 448 9.48 38.96 -1.10
CA MET A 448 8.95 38.20 0.05
C MET A 448 9.50 36.77 0.12
N ILE A 449 10.37 36.36 -0.81
CA ILE A 449 10.93 34.99 -0.87
C ILE A 449 11.79 34.67 0.37
N GLU A 450 12.46 35.68 0.93
CA GLU A 450 13.33 35.52 2.10
C GLU A 450 12.70 36.07 3.40
N ASP A 451 11.42 36.43 3.36
CA ASP A 451 10.72 37.05 4.49
C ASP A 451 10.51 36.06 5.66
N GLU A 452 10.99 36.43 6.84
CA GLU A 452 10.93 35.58 8.04
C GLU A 452 9.53 35.52 8.68
N ASP A 453 8.73 36.60 8.57
CA ASP A 453 7.35 36.60 9.06
C ASP A 453 6.51 35.61 8.25
N LEU A 454 6.65 35.63 6.92
CA LEU A 454 5.97 34.70 6.03
C LEU A 454 6.42 33.24 6.26
N ARG A 455 7.71 33.02 6.54
CA ARG A 455 8.21 31.69 6.97
C ARG A 455 7.56 31.24 8.27
N SER A 456 7.39 32.12 9.23
CA SER A 456 6.71 31.84 10.50
C SER A 456 5.24 31.44 10.26
N ILE A 457 4.53 32.18 9.40
CA ILE A 457 3.15 31.86 8.99
C ILE A 457 3.09 30.45 8.38
N PHE A 458 4.03 30.09 7.51
CA PHE A 458 4.00 28.79 6.83
C PHE A 458 4.33 27.62 7.75
N LYS A 459 5.17 27.83 8.77
CA LYS A 459 5.36 26.86 9.86
C LYS A 459 4.09 26.69 10.69
N LYS A 460 3.33 27.76 10.99
CA LYS A 460 2.04 27.66 11.69
C LYS A 460 1.00 26.86 10.90
N LEU A 461 1.05 26.97 9.58
CA LEU A 461 0.21 26.20 8.65
C LEU A 461 0.74 24.78 8.36
N ASP A 462 1.83 24.35 9.03
CA ASP A 462 2.46 23.04 8.84
C ASP A 462 2.98 22.75 7.41
N LEU A 463 3.30 23.80 6.63
CA LEU A 463 3.78 23.68 5.25
C LEU A 463 5.24 23.22 5.13
N ASP A 464 5.96 23.14 6.26
CA ASP A 464 7.32 22.59 6.39
C ASP A 464 7.34 21.13 6.90
N LYS A 465 6.17 20.49 6.93
CA LYS A 465 6.00 19.07 7.27
C LYS A 465 5.62 18.27 6.03
N ILE A 466 5.82 16.96 6.12
CA ILE A 466 5.52 16.02 5.04
C ILE A 466 4.95 14.73 5.60
N GLU A 467 4.07 14.10 4.83
CA GLU A 467 3.47 12.81 5.21
C GLU A 467 4.35 11.67 4.75
N LEU A 468 4.65 10.77 5.68
CA LEU A 468 5.19 9.46 5.37
C LEU A 468 4.04 8.46 5.40
N VAL A 469 3.57 8.04 4.23
CA VAL A 469 2.46 7.09 4.07
C VAL A 469 3.03 5.71 3.85
N GLU A 470 2.63 4.76 4.69
CA GLU A 470 3.05 3.37 4.55
C GLU A 470 2.34 2.70 3.37
N LEU A 471 3.10 1.98 2.56
CA LEU A 471 2.58 1.19 1.45
C LEU A 471 2.67 -0.29 1.81
N ASN A 472 1.69 -1.06 1.36
CA ASN A 472 1.81 -2.51 1.41
C ASN A 472 3.04 -2.91 0.58
N SER A 473 3.84 -3.84 1.09
CA SER A 473 4.89 -4.46 0.29
C SER A 473 4.23 -4.95 -1.00
N ILE A 474 4.59 -4.35 -2.13
CA ILE A 474 4.33 -4.97 -3.43
C ILE A 474 5.05 -6.29 -3.31
N ASP A 475 4.31 -7.40 -3.20
CA ASP A 475 4.87 -8.74 -3.19
C ASP A 475 5.92 -8.73 -4.29
N ASN A 476 7.18 -8.84 -3.87
CA ASN A 476 8.33 -8.54 -4.69
C ASN A 476 8.18 -9.29 -6.02
N LYS A 477 7.67 -8.60 -7.06
CA LYS A 477 7.61 -9.08 -8.44
C LYS A 477 9.03 -9.32 -8.98
N ALA A 478 10.05 -9.17 -8.16
CA ALA A 478 11.37 -9.74 -8.32
C ALA A 478 11.37 -11.29 -8.52
N ARG A 479 10.31 -12.03 -8.19
CA ARG A 479 10.30 -13.51 -8.26
C ARG A 479 9.81 -14.18 -9.55
N ALA A 480 9.44 -13.42 -10.58
CA ALA A 480 9.19 -13.99 -11.91
C ALA A 480 9.89 -13.18 -13.02
N MET A 481 11.18 -12.86 -12.85
CA MET A 481 11.97 -12.28 -13.94
C MET A 481 12.08 -13.28 -15.09
N GLY A 482 11.36 -13.02 -16.18
CA GLY A 482 11.46 -13.78 -17.43
C GLY A 482 12.88 -13.73 -18.01
N PHE A 483 13.20 -14.69 -18.88
CA PHE A 483 14.53 -14.83 -19.50
C PHE A 483 15.03 -13.53 -20.15
N LYS A 484 14.14 -12.79 -20.82
CA LYS A 484 14.44 -11.50 -21.46
C LYS A 484 14.88 -10.43 -20.44
N ALA A 485 14.19 -10.30 -19.31
CA ALA A 485 14.55 -9.34 -18.27
C ALA A 485 15.90 -9.67 -17.60
N ARG A 486 16.22 -10.97 -17.45
CA ARG A 486 17.56 -11.39 -17.00
C ARG A 486 18.63 -11.01 -18.02
N ALA A 487 18.39 -11.24 -19.31
CA ALA A 487 19.32 -10.87 -20.37
C ALA A 487 19.56 -9.35 -20.43
N ASP A 488 18.49 -8.55 -20.37
CA ASP A 488 18.61 -7.08 -20.36
C ASP A 488 19.40 -6.60 -19.13
N ARG A 489 19.17 -7.16 -17.94
CA ARG A 489 19.95 -6.82 -16.74
C ARG A 489 21.44 -7.12 -16.90
N ILE A 490 21.80 -8.22 -17.55
CA ILE A 490 23.20 -8.56 -17.84
C ILE A 490 23.79 -7.52 -18.81
N ILE A 491 23.07 -7.18 -19.88
CA ILE A 491 23.50 -6.17 -20.85
C ILE A 491 23.74 -4.83 -20.17
N TYR A 492 22.78 -4.33 -19.38
CA TYR A 492 22.93 -3.06 -18.67
C TYR A 492 24.10 -3.08 -17.66
N ARG A 493 24.36 -4.22 -17.00
CA ARG A 493 25.53 -4.37 -16.12
C ARG A 493 26.85 -4.35 -16.89
N ILE A 494 26.89 -4.86 -18.12
CA ILE A 494 28.08 -4.78 -18.99
C ILE A 494 28.27 -3.34 -19.47
N LEU A 495 27.20 -2.67 -19.89
CA LEU A 495 27.23 -1.31 -20.42
C LEU A 495 27.51 -0.24 -19.35
N SER A 496 27.27 -0.54 -18.07
CA SER A 496 27.50 0.41 -16.97
C SER A 496 28.97 0.81 -16.84
N GLY A 497 29.92 -0.06 -17.21
CA GLY A 497 31.34 0.30 -17.24
C GLY A 497 31.66 1.30 -18.36
N PRO A 498 31.45 0.95 -19.64
CA PRO A 498 31.84 1.78 -20.77
C PRO A 498 31.05 3.09 -20.96
N ILE A 499 29.80 3.20 -20.53
CA ILE A 499 28.99 4.43 -20.75
C ILE A 499 28.71 5.18 -19.45
N LYS A 500 28.81 4.49 -18.28
CA LYS A 500 28.41 4.97 -16.95
C LYS A 500 26.93 5.30 -16.82
N THR A 501 26.29 4.73 -15.79
CA THR A 501 24.89 5.01 -15.47
C THR A 501 24.74 6.37 -14.78
N LYS A 502 23.69 7.11 -15.12
CA LYS A 502 23.29 8.33 -14.41
C LYS A 502 21.77 8.41 -14.34
N SER A 503 21.27 8.67 -13.14
CA SER A 503 19.85 8.81 -12.83
C SER A 503 19.61 10.14 -12.12
N VAL A 504 18.40 10.68 -12.29
CA VAL A 504 17.88 11.83 -11.53
C VAL A 504 16.40 11.62 -11.21
N TYR A 505 15.91 12.28 -10.16
CA TYR A 505 14.49 12.28 -9.81
C TYR A 505 13.81 13.52 -10.36
N LEU A 506 12.78 13.37 -11.19
CA LEU A 506 12.05 14.51 -11.75
C LEU A 506 10.57 14.44 -11.37
N ARG A 507 9.99 15.61 -11.08
CA ARG A 507 8.55 15.78 -10.87
C ARG A 507 7.84 15.73 -12.21
N VAL A 508 6.78 14.93 -12.30
CA VAL A 508 6.00 14.79 -13.53
C VAL A 508 5.12 16.01 -13.74
N GLY A 509 5.30 16.65 -14.89
CA GLY A 509 4.44 17.70 -15.39
C GLY A 509 3.81 17.34 -16.74
N ARG A 510 3.10 18.32 -17.30
CA ARG A 510 2.62 18.27 -18.67
C ARG A 510 3.74 18.65 -19.64
N PRO A 511 3.90 17.95 -20.76
CA PRO A 511 4.66 18.46 -21.90
C PRO A 511 3.91 19.65 -22.52
N TYR A 512 4.37 20.14 -23.68
CA TYR A 512 3.57 21.11 -24.42
C TYR A 512 2.25 20.49 -24.89
N PRO A 513 1.17 21.28 -24.99
CA PRO A 513 -0.13 20.76 -25.42
C PRO A 513 -0.09 20.01 -26.75
N THR A 514 0.79 20.41 -27.68
CA THR A 514 1.01 19.75 -28.99
C THR A 514 1.62 18.35 -28.86
N ASP A 515 2.27 18.05 -27.74
CA ASP A 515 3.03 16.82 -27.51
C ASP A 515 2.31 15.82 -26.61
N GLU A 516 1.09 16.11 -26.16
CA GLU A 516 0.35 15.23 -25.24
C GLU A 516 0.03 13.85 -25.85
N ASN A 517 0.09 13.74 -27.18
CA ASN A 517 -0.16 12.52 -27.95
C ASN A 517 1.10 11.97 -28.66
N SER A 518 2.28 12.53 -28.43
CA SER A 518 3.52 12.10 -29.09
C SER A 518 4.35 11.15 -28.20
N ASP A 519 5.38 10.54 -28.80
CA ASP A 519 6.27 9.56 -28.14
C ASP A 519 7.57 10.19 -27.62
N ILE A 520 7.44 11.40 -27.05
CA ILE A 520 8.54 12.21 -26.54
C ILE A 520 8.27 12.63 -25.10
N VAL A 521 9.34 12.89 -24.36
CA VAL A 521 9.28 13.59 -23.08
C VAL A 521 10.04 14.90 -23.19
N ARG A 522 9.59 15.91 -22.45
CA ARG A 522 10.28 17.20 -22.38
C ARG A 522 11.00 17.39 -21.06
N ILE A 523 12.23 17.86 -21.11
CA ILE A 523 13.07 18.16 -19.96
C ILE A 523 13.91 19.43 -20.22
N MET A 524 14.33 20.13 -19.18
CA MET A 524 15.16 21.32 -19.38
C MET A 524 16.55 20.96 -19.93
N PRO A 525 17.17 21.82 -20.75
CA PRO A 525 18.54 21.61 -21.24
C PRO A 525 19.57 21.37 -20.13
N ALA A 526 19.42 22.04 -18.98
CA ALA A 526 20.27 21.83 -17.81
C ALA A 526 20.18 20.38 -17.29
N THR A 527 18.97 19.82 -17.24
CA THR A 527 18.71 18.45 -16.81
C THR A 527 19.25 17.42 -17.82
N MET A 528 19.13 17.70 -19.13
CA MET A 528 19.73 16.88 -20.19
C MET A 528 21.25 16.80 -20.04
N LYS A 529 21.89 17.92 -19.71
CA LYS A 529 23.33 17.99 -19.46
C LYS A 529 23.74 17.12 -18.26
N ILE A 530 23.00 17.20 -17.14
CA ILE A 530 23.24 16.36 -15.95
C ILE A 530 23.12 14.87 -16.28
N LEU A 531 22.16 14.50 -17.13
CA LEU A 531 21.96 13.13 -17.60
C LEU A 531 22.96 12.70 -18.68
N GLY A 532 23.76 13.61 -19.22
CA GLY A 532 24.72 13.34 -20.30
C GLY A 532 24.06 12.91 -21.61
N ILE A 533 22.89 13.47 -21.93
CA ILE A 533 22.13 13.17 -23.14
C ILE A 533 21.98 14.40 -24.04
N SER A 534 21.76 14.16 -25.32
CA SER A 534 21.47 15.19 -26.33
C SER A 534 20.00 15.15 -26.75
N GLU A 535 19.59 16.14 -27.52
CA GLU A 535 18.27 16.16 -28.15
C GLU A 535 18.04 14.87 -28.94
N THR A 536 16.81 14.34 -28.85
CA THR A 536 16.34 13.07 -29.44
C THR A 536 16.92 11.78 -28.86
N ASP A 537 17.86 11.86 -27.91
CA ASP A 537 18.35 10.67 -27.20
C ASP A 537 17.23 10.02 -26.37
N LYS A 538 17.38 8.72 -26.11
CA LYS A 538 16.38 7.98 -25.33
C LYS A 538 16.67 8.03 -23.83
N LEU A 539 15.58 8.10 -23.09
CA LEU A 539 15.52 8.06 -21.64
C LEU A 539 14.72 6.85 -21.21
N ILE A 540 15.09 6.29 -20.07
CA ILE A 540 14.28 5.31 -19.35
C ILE A 540 13.62 6.05 -18.19
N VAL A 541 12.29 6.00 -18.12
CA VAL A 541 11.51 6.58 -17.02
C VAL A 541 10.91 5.44 -16.22
N ARG A 542 11.04 5.50 -14.89
CA ARG A 542 10.53 4.47 -13.97
C ARG A 542 9.68 5.05 -12.85
N HIS A 543 8.63 4.31 -12.51
CA HIS A 543 7.75 4.61 -11.39
C HIS A 543 7.06 3.32 -10.88
N ARG A 544 7.19 3.02 -9.58
CA ARG A 544 6.52 1.88 -8.91
C ARG A 544 6.61 0.56 -9.71
N GLY A 545 7.82 0.20 -10.13
CA GLY A 545 8.09 -1.03 -10.91
C GLY A 545 7.67 -0.98 -12.39
N HIS A 546 7.04 0.09 -12.86
CA HIS A 546 6.72 0.31 -14.27
C HIS A 546 7.85 1.08 -14.97
N GLU A 547 8.05 0.81 -16.26
CA GLU A 547 9.12 1.40 -17.07
C GLU A 547 8.61 1.77 -18.47
N VAL A 548 9.03 2.93 -18.98
CA VAL A 548 8.86 3.31 -20.39
C VAL A 548 10.15 3.91 -20.93
N ILE A 549 10.36 3.78 -22.25
CA ILE A 549 11.54 4.33 -22.94
C ILE A 549 11.07 5.33 -24.00
N LEU A 550 11.49 6.58 -23.89
CA LEU A 550 11.00 7.70 -24.73
C LEU A 550 12.14 8.59 -25.20
N ARG A 551 11.93 9.33 -26.30
CA ARG A 551 12.91 10.33 -26.77
C ARG A 551 12.80 11.62 -25.97
N ALA A 552 13.94 12.21 -25.65
CA ALA A 552 14.04 13.48 -24.96
C ALA A 552 14.03 14.66 -25.95
N LEU A 553 13.24 15.68 -25.66
CA LEU A 553 13.32 16.99 -26.30
C LEU A 553 13.43 18.09 -25.23
N PRO A 554 14.09 19.22 -25.52
CA PRO A 554 14.20 20.30 -24.56
C PRO A 554 12.86 21.01 -24.37
N PHE A 555 12.64 21.57 -23.19
CA PHE A 555 11.77 22.74 -23.07
C PHE A 555 12.55 23.95 -23.58
N ASP A 556 12.07 24.58 -24.63
CA ASP A 556 12.65 25.74 -25.32
C ASP A 556 11.88 27.05 -25.06
N SER A 557 10.62 26.95 -24.62
CA SER A 557 9.79 28.06 -24.13
C SER A 557 9.39 27.87 -22.67
N PHE A 558 9.86 28.78 -21.80
CA PHE A 558 9.50 28.83 -20.38
C PHE A 558 8.05 29.27 -20.16
N GLU A 559 7.51 30.17 -20.99
CA GLU A 559 6.13 30.65 -20.86
C GLU A 559 5.10 29.55 -21.12
N VAL A 560 5.32 28.74 -22.17
CA VAL A 560 4.44 27.59 -22.47
C VAL A 560 4.53 26.54 -21.36
N LEU A 561 5.73 26.32 -20.81
CA LEU A 561 5.93 25.45 -19.66
C LEU A 561 5.13 25.91 -18.44
N LYS A 562 5.28 27.18 -18.06
CA LYS A 562 4.64 27.80 -16.88
C LYS A 562 3.12 27.81 -16.99
N SER A 563 2.57 28.11 -18.17
CA SER A 563 1.11 28.08 -18.41
C SER A 563 0.51 26.67 -18.29
N SER A 564 1.28 25.63 -18.59
CA SER A 564 0.83 24.23 -18.51
C SER A 564 1.10 23.59 -17.14
N ASN A 565 1.98 24.18 -16.33
CA ASN A 565 2.48 23.62 -15.07
C ASN A 565 2.53 24.69 -13.98
N VAL A 566 1.46 24.79 -13.20
CA VAL A 566 1.26 25.87 -12.20
C VAL A 566 2.36 25.97 -11.14
N LEU A 567 2.98 24.85 -10.75
CA LEU A 567 4.04 24.82 -9.74
C LEU A 567 5.43 25.19 -10.27
N VAL A 568 5.54 25.71 -11.49
CA VAL A 568 6.79 26.20 -12.08
C VAL A 568 6.82 27.72 -11.95
N TYR A 569 7.67 28.24 -11.06
CA TYR A 569 7.86 29.68 -10.88
C TYR A 569 9.04 30.22 -11.68
N ASP A 570 10.19 29.52 -11.62
CA ASP A 570 11.47 29.89 -12.25
C ASP A 570 12.17 28.70 -12.94
N ASP A 571 13.35 28.95 -13.54
CA ASP A 571 14.16 27.95 -14.24
C ASP A 571 14.64 26.81 -13.34
N VAL A 572 14.77 27.06 -12.03
CA VAL A 572 15.18 26.02 -11.07
C VAL A 572 14.04 25.02 -10.89
N ASP A 573 12.81 25.51 -10.71
CA ASP A 573 11.61 24.67 -10.68
C ASP A 573 11.42 23.92 -12.01
N ALA A 574 11.61 24.60 -13.14
CA ALA A 574 11.53 23.97 -14.45
C ALA A 574 12.55 22.82 -14.62
N SER A 575 13.77 22.99 -14.11
CA SER A 575 14.85 21.98 -14.19
C SER A 575 14.55 20.72 -13.37
N THR A 576 13.58 20.78 -12.46
CA THR A 576 13.09 19.62 -11.70
C THR A 576 11.91 18.91 -12.36
N LEU A 577 11.43 19.38 -13.51
CA LEU A 577 10.25 18.85 -14.17
C LEU A 577 10.60 17.94 -15.34
N ILE A 578 9.76 16.92 -15.57
CA ILE A 578 9.68 16.18 -16.82
C ILE A 578 8.25 16.22 -17.36
N GLY A 579 8.09 16.72 -18.58
CA GLY A 579 6.83 16.68 -19.32
C GLY A 579 6.61 15.30 -19.92
N ILE A 580 5.67 14.52 -19.36
CA ILE A 580 5.35 13.16 -19.84
C ILE A 580 3.95 13.15 -20.44
N PRO A 581 3.76 12.69 -21.70
CA PRO A 581 2.44 12.59 -22.32
C PRO A 581 1.47 11.66 -21.57
N ALA A 582 0.17 11.95 -21.62
CA ALA A 582 -0.86 11.23 -20.88
C ALA A 582 -0.81 9.69 -21.03
N LYS A 583 -0.63 9.20 -22.26
CA LYS A 583 -0.51 7.76 -22.57
C LYS A 583 0.59 7.09 -21.75
N TYR A 584 1.75 7.74 -21.61
CA TYR A 584 2.90 7.21 -20.89
C TYR A 584 2.79 7.38 -19.39
N ARG A 585 2.11 8.42 -18.89
CA ARG A 585 1.74 8.52 -17.47
C ARG A 585 0.90 7.30 -17.06
N VAL A 586 -0.09 6.93 -17.86
CA VAL A 586 -0.92 5.73 -17.62
C VAL A 586 -0.09 4.45 -17.64
N ALA A 587 0.84 4.30 -18.60
CA ALA A 587 1.72 3.13 -18.70
C ALA A 587 2.70 2.99 -17.51
N LEU A 588 3.09 4.11 -16.91
CA LEU A 588 3.95 4.18 -15.72
C LEU A 588 3.19 4.01 -14.40
N GLY A 589 1.89 3.74 -14.46
CA GLY A 589 1.07 3.67 -13.24
C GLY A 589 0.91 5.02 -12.54
N MET A 590 1.09 6.12 -13.26
CA MET A 590 0.98 7.48 -12.74
C MET A 590 -0.33 8.11 -13.15
N TYR A 591 -1.04 8.62 -12.17
CA TYR A 591 -2.46 8.95 -12.34
C TYR A 591 -2.81 10.35 -11.86
N SER A 592 -1.98 10.95 -10.99
CA SER A 592 -1.91 12.38 -10.72
C SER A 592 -0.71 13.00 -11.46
N LEU A 593 -0.78 14.32 -11.66
CA LEU A 593 0.43 15.09 -11.96
C LEU A 593 1.24 15.26 -10.67
N ASN A 594 2.50 15.63 -10.80
CA ASN A 594 3.44 15.86 -9.71
C ASN A 594 4.00 14.62 -8.99
N SER A 595 3.64 13.39 -9.37
CA SER A 595 4.40 12.22 -8.92
C SER A 595 5.87 12.34 -9.33
N ILE A 596 6.78 11.86 -8.51
CA ILE A 596 8.21 11.85 -8.80
C ILE A 596 8.62 10.54 -9.45
N VAL A 597 9.34 10.66 -10.56
CA VAL A 597 9.85 9.53 -11.34
C VAL A 597 11.36 9.48 -11.28
N THR A 598 11.91 8.27 -11.46
CA THR A 598 13.33 8.11 -11.75
C THR A 598 13.53 8.20 -13.25
N VAL A 599 14.47 9.03 -13.69
CA VAL A 599 14.83 9.21 -15.09
C VAL A 599 16.29 8.88 -15.29
N GLU A 600 16.56 8.01 -16.25
CA GLU A 600 17.91 7.52 -16.55
C GLU A 600 18.21 7.61 -18.03
N ARG A 601 19.49 7.79 -18.36
CA ARG A 601 19.95 7.71 -19.75
C ARG A 601 19.86 6.27 -20.27
N ASP A 602 19.35 6.07 -21.50
CA ASP A 602 19.29 4.72 -22.09
C ASP A 602 20.67 4.31 -22.63
N MET A 603 21.37 3.52 -21.81
CA MET A 603 22.71 3.00 -22.10
C MET A 603 22.76 2.17 -23.38
N LYS A 604 21.72 1.39 -23.68
CA LYS A 604 21.67 0.56 -24.88
C LYS A 604 21.55 1.43 -26.12
N TYR A 605 20.68 2.44 -26.07
CA TYR A 605 20.55 3.41 -27.15
C TYR A 605 21.86 4.17 -27.38
N LEU A 606 22.50 4.66 -26.32
CA LEU A 606 23.76 5.40 -26.42
C LEU A 606 24.92 4.55 -26.96
N PHE A 607 24.95 3.27 -26.60
CA PHE A 607 25.91 2.31 -27.16
C PHE A 607 25.73 2.15 -28.67
N ILE A 608 24.48 1.97 -29.12
CA ILE A 608 24.14 1.80 -30.54
C ILE A 608 24.38 3.08 -31.33
N LYS A 609 23.96 4.24 -30.80
CA LYS A 609 24.17 5.56 -31.40
C LYS A 609 25.65 5.82 -31.72
N ASN A 610 26.54 5.38 -30.83
CA ASN A 610 27.98 5.56 -30.96
C ASN A 610 28.71 4.36 -31.60
N SER A 611 27.99 3.46 -32.27
CA SER A 611 28.59 2.25 -32.88
C SER A 611 29.59 2.57 -34.00
N ASN A 612 29.35 3.60 -34.80
CA ASN A 612 30.27 4.03 -35.87
C ASN A 612 31.65 4.44 -35.32
N VAL A 613 31.68 5.09 -34.14
CA VAL A 613 32.92 5.50 -33.47
C VAL A 613 33.67 4.30 -32.90
N GLN A 614 32.97 3.20 -32.60
CA GLN A 614 33.54 1.96 -32.06
C GLN A 614 34.08 1.04 -33.17
N LEU A 615 33.48 1.04 -34.36
CA LEU A 615 33.76 0.08 -35.43
C LEU A 615 35.22 0.10 -35.87
N LEU A 616 35.76 1.30 -36.18
CA LEU A 616 37.14 1.45 -36.65
C LEU A 616 38.18 1.00 -35.59
N PRO A 617 38.10 1.44 -34.32
CA PRO A 617 38.97 0.93 -33.26
C PRO A 617 38.90 -0.60 -33.08
N ILE A 618 37.70 -1.18 -33.12
CA ILE A 618 37.52 -2.63 -32.96
C ILE A 618 38.19 -3.38 -34.10
N ILE A 619 37.93 -2.99 -35.36
CA ILE A 619 38.52 -3.63 -36.53
C ILE A 619 40.05 -3.48 -36.51
N ALA A 620 40.57 -2.29 -36.18
CA ALA A 620 42.00 -2.04 -36.08
C ALA A 620 42.66 -2.94 -35.04
N VAL A 621 42.05 -3.10 -33.86
CA VAL A 621 42.56 -3.99 -32.81
C VAL A 621 42.54 -5.45 -33.24
N ILE A 622 41.42 -5.93 -33.81
CA ILE A 622 41.31 -7.31 -34.29
C ILE A 622 42.33 -7.59 -35.39
N PHE A 623 42.47 -6.68 -36.36
CA PHE A 623 43.43 -6.80 -37.44
C PHE A 623 44.86 -6.82 -36.94
N THR A 624 45.19 -5.94 -35.98
CA THR A 624 46.51 -5.92 -35.32
C THR A 624 46.80 -7.24 -34.61
N ILE A 625 45.83 -7.81 -33.89
CA ILE A 625 45.99 -9.10 -33.20
C ILE A 625 46.23 -10.23 -34.21
N ILE A 626 45.45 -10.28 -35.29
CA ILE A 626 45.57 -11.33 -36.33
C ILE A 626 46.93 -11.24 -37.04
N GLN A 627 47.39 -10.03 -37.37
CA GLN A 627 48.67 -9.82 -38.04
C GLN A 627 49.89 -10.09 -37.15
N THR A 628 49.80 -9.74 -35.86
CA THR A 628 50.96 -9.79 -34.95
C THR A 628 51.17 -11.16 -34.34
N PHE A 629 50.10 -11.88 -33.99
CA PHE A 629 50.18 -13.15 -33.27
C PHE A 629 49.77 -14.31 -34.17
N GLN A 630 50.51 -15.43 -34.16
CA GLN A 630 50.18 -16.63 -34.94
C GLN A 630 49.40 -17.68 -34.14
N ASP A 631 49.60 -17.73 -32.82
CA ASP A 631 48.91 -18.68 -31.94
C ASP A 631 47.41 -18.35 -31.80
N THR A 632 46.57 -19.38 -31.96
CA THR A 632 45.11 -19.21 -31.96
C THR A 632 44.58 -18.91 -30.56
N ALA A 633 45.13 -19.55 -29.53
CA ALA A 633 44.72 -19.30 -28.15
C ALA A 633 45.07 -17.87 -27.71
N ALA A 634 46.27 -17.39 -28.05
CA ALA A 634 46.70 -16.02 -27.82
C ALA A 634 45.82 -14.99 -28.55
N ARG A 635 45.45 -15.24 -29.83
CA ARG A 635 44.52 -14.36 -30.57
C ARG A 635 43.17 -14.24 -29.87
N ILE A 636 42.60 -15.35 -29.40
CA ILE A 636 41.33 -15.37 -28.68
C ILE A 636 41.46 -14.59 -27.37
N LEU A 637 42.48 -14.92 -26.56
CA LEU A 637 42.73 -14.27 -25.27
C LEU A 637 42.91 -12.75 -25.41
N LEU A 638 43.74 -12.32 -26.35
CA LEU A 638 43.99 -10.89 -26.61
C LEU A 638 42.75 -10.18 -27.14
N SER A 639 41.94 -10.84 -27.97
CA SER A 639 40.68 -10.28 -28.46
C SER A 639 39.69 -10.08 -27.31
N CYS A 640 39.60 -11.04 -26.39
CA CYS A 640 38.75 -10.93 -25.19
C CYS A 640 39.16 -9.81 -24.23
N ILE A 641 40.40 -9.30 -24.30
CA ILE A 641 40.90 -8.23 -23.43
C ILE A 641 40.90 -6.88 -24.16
N LEU A 642 41.51 -6.83 -25.34
CA LEU A 642 41.78 -5.57 -26.06
C LEU A 642 40.54 -5.03 -26.76
N VAL A 643 39.61 -5.88 -27.22
CA VAL A 643 38.36 -5.39 -27.84
C VAL A 643 37.48 -4.68 -26.81
N PRO A 644 37.20 -5.24 -25.61
CA PRO A 644 36.51 -4.50 -24.55
C PRO A 644 37.23 -3.22 -24.12
N LEU A 645 38.57 -3.24 -24.06
CA LEU A 645 39.36 -2.05 -23.73
C LEU A 645 39.22 -0.96 -24.81
N ALA A 646 39.25 -1.33 -26.09
CA ALA A 646 39.04 -0.40 -27.19
C ALA A 646 37.63 0.21 -27.16
N ILE A 647 36.60 -0.61 -26.91
CA ILE A 647 35.23 -0.14 -26.69
C ILE A 647 35.19 0.85 -25.51
N TYR A 648 35.81 0.50 -24.39
CA TYR A 648 35.91 1.38 -23.23
C TYR A 648 36.60 2.71 -23.58
N VAL A 649 37.73 2.72 -24.27
CA VAL A 649 38.41 3.97 -24.65
C VAL A 649 37.56 4.80 -25.62
N SER A 650 36.96 4.18 -26.64
CA SER A 650 36.14 4.87 -27.64
C SER A 650 34.90 5.56 -27.06
N LEU A 651 34.32 5.00 -25.99
CA LEU A 651 33.15 5.56 -25.30
C LEU A 651 33.52 6.52 -24.16
N SER A 652 34.78 6.93 -24.03
CA SER A 652 35.23 7.88 -23.00
C SER A 652 34.48 9.20 -23.02
N GLN A 653 34.17 9.75 -24.20
CA GLN A 653 33.40 10.99 -24.32
C GLN A 653 31.99 10.86 -23.70
N GLU A 654 31.33 9.70 -23.86
CA GLU A 654 30.01 9.46 -23.28
C GLU A 654 30.04 9.30 -21.76
N ARG A 655 31.14 8.78 -21.19
CA ARG A 655 31.35 8.75 -19.73
C ARG A 655 31.62 10.13 -19.16
N LEU A 656 32.47 10.90 -19.84
CA LEU A 656 32.87 12.24 -19.39
C LEU A 656 31.67 13.19 -19.24
N LYS A 657 30.63 13.03 -20.08
CA LYS A 657 29.38 13.79 -19.97
C LYS A 657 28.70 13.70 -18.59
N VAL A 658 28.90 12.61 -17.85
CA VAL A 658 28.29 12.39 -16.53
C VAL A 658 29.32 12.38 -15.39
N ASP A 659 30.62 12.46 -15.69
CA ASP A 659 31.71 12.53 -14.70
C ASP A 659 31.97 13.96 -14.22
N SER A 660 31.81 14.97 -15.08
CA SER A 660 32.14 16.37 -14.76
C SER A 660 31.37 16.94 -13.56
N ASP A 661 30.18 16.40 -13.28
CA ASP A 661 29.35 16.85 -12.16
C ASP A 661 29.69 16.19 -10.81
N SER A 662 30.47 15.10 -10.81
CA SER A 662 30.93 14.47 -9.56
C SER A 662 32.01 15.28 -8.84
N ASN A 663 32.79 16.07 -9.59
CA ASN A 663 33.75 17.03 -9.03
C ASN A 663 33.14 18.43 -8.84
N ALA A 664 32.15 18.82 -9.64
CA ALA A 664 31.52 20.14 -9.55
C ALA A 664 30.62 20.33 -8.32
N SER A 665 30.07 19.25 -7.75
CA SER A 665 29.34 19.28 -6.46
C SER A 665 30.27 19.64 -5.30
N SER A 666 31.50 19.11 -5.27
CA SER A 666 32.52 19.44 -4.27
C SER A 666 33.06 20.87 -4.40
N ILE A 667 33.12 21.40 -5.63
CA ILE A 667 33.61 22.75 -5.92
C ILE A 667 32.53 23.79 -5.60
N LYS A 668 31.25 23.54 -5.94
CA LYS A 668 30.13 24.45 -5.59
C LYS A 668 29.90 24.57 -4.08
N GLU A 669 30.07 23.51 -3.30
CA GLU A 669 29.98 23.58 -1.83
C GLU A 669 31.10 24.43 -1.21
N ASN A 670 32.31 24.40 -1.78
CA ASN A 670 33.43 25.21 -1.30
C ASN A 670 33.33 26.69 -1.76
N THR A 671 32.91 26.96 -3.00
CA THR A 671 32.75 28.34 -3.48
C THR A 671 31.62 29.10 -2.76
N MET A 672 30.55 28.40 -2.33
CA MET A 672 29.49 29.02 -1.51
C MET A 672 29.84 29.16 -0.02
N ARG A 673 30.83 28.41 0.50
CA ARG A 673 31.38 28.64 1.85
C ARG A 673 32.26 29.89 1.89
N GLU A 674 33.06 30.14 0.84
CA GLU A 674 33.89 31.36 0.76
C GLU A 674 33.07 32.64 0.57
N LEU A 675 31.88 32.55 -0.06
CA LEU A 675 30.93 33.66 -0.18
C LEU A 675 30.11 33.93 1.10
N LYS A 676 30.22 33.07 2.13
CA LYS A 676 29.63 33.30 3.46
C LYS A 676 30.66 33.73 4.50
N SER A 677 31.95 33.76 4.16
CA SER A 677 33.04 34.27 5.00
C SER A 677 33.54 35.66 4.57
N LYS A 678 32.77 36.35 3.74
CA LYS A 678 32.82 37.80 3.47
C LYS A 678 31.40 38.32 3.60
#